data_AF-A0A1J0LLU5-F1
#
_entry.id   AF-A0A1J0LLU5-F1
#
_cell.length_a   1.000
_cell.length_b   1.000
_cell.length_c   1.000
_cell.angle_alpha   90.00
_cell.angle_beta   90.00
_cell.angle_gamma   90.00
#
_symmetry.space_group_name_H-M   'P 1'
#
loop_
_entity.id
_entity.type
_entity.pdbx_description
1 polymer ?
#
loop_
_entity_poly.entity_id
_entity_poly.type
_entity_poly.pdbx_seq_one_letter_code
_entity_poly.pdbx_strand_id
1 'polypeptide(L)'
;MKFNSFLYYLLLLLVFISCQKEKKEQPIYINQNTHAEFVGNTSCAGCHEKEFNDWKGSHHDKAMMIANDSTVLGNFNDVVLKRKGQIHKLYKKEDGFYVVTDSENGKMKEYKIKYTFGFTPIQQYLVDFGKGRLQVIALTWDDLKKEWFYMADEVYKNQSITHENWLHWTNQAQNWNGMCAECHSTNLKKNYDVKTDTYKTTWSEINVSCEACHGPASEHLKWTKSQGEKWKNYGFQKDSNPLDNKPFVENCARCHSRRSTFEDYHYQWQDSFDHMIPSTVGTPFYHSDGQIKEEDYVYGSFLQSKMYQQGVRCSDCHNVHNTKLKFEGNQLCAQCHVPQKYNTEKHHHHSPNSEGAQCVNCHMPGQYFMGRDFRRDHNFRIPRPDVSKKVNSPNACNQCHKDKTVDWAIQKTEKWYGKPKTDHHGLTFYEADLKVDSSYQKLKKIIDDKNKSLIVRRTGIELLARNFPQKNEELIPYLTEKESALRYQGLANLRMTESIAKKVVPLLKDSIKAIRIQAAFALAANQNWIPDEYKESFDKALKEYIAAQEYNYDFPTAKLSLGNLYYNLKDYGKAEKYFKETIEQDPDLYQAQLNLAYLYNNTNKKEEAVRMFKKYLENNPEDGNTTYSLGLLLAETGDYEEATLYLEKAKENLIDNNRIILNLAKIYAYLKKEQKAEKYFKILVKNNPNELEYYIALFEFYIQTNKTNKAKVIAQSIITKFPNFQERKALENFINQS
;
A
#
# COMPACT_ATOMS: atom_id res chain seq x y z
N MET A 1 -12.50 -38.72 -60.63
CA MET A 1 -13.01 -40.11 -60.57
C MET A 1 -12.35 -40.81 -59.41
N LYS A 2 -13.16 -41.56 -58.65
CA LYS A 2 -12.83 -42.24 -57.39
C LYS A 2 -11.92 -43.47 -57.59
N PHE A 3 -11.40 -43.92 -56.44
CA PHE A 3 -11.10 -45.31 -56.04
C PHE A 3 -9.70 -45.87 -56.41
N ASN A 4 -9.04 -46.70 -55.60
CA ASN A 4 -9.26 -47.31 -54.26
C ASN A 4 -7.85 -47.79 -53.81
N SER A 5 -7.37 -47.55 -52.57
CA SER A 5 -7.71 -48.30 -51.34
C SER A 5 -7.17 -49.74 -51.34
N PHE A 6 -6.15 -50.06 -50.53
CA PHE A 6 -6.27 -50.95 -49.35
C PHE A 6 -4.92 -51.42 -48.75
N LEU A 7 -4.88 -51.36 -47.41
CA LEU A 7 -4.27 -52.30 -46.45
C LEU A 7 -2.77 -52.23 -46.05
N TYR A 8 -2.57 -51.62 -44.87
CA TYR A 8 -1.92 -52.09 -43.63
C TYR A 8 -0.61 -52.92 -43.64
N TYR A 9 0.35 -52.37 -42.88
CA TYR A 9 1.34 -53.02 -42.00
C TYR A 9 2.44 -53.88 -42.65
N LEU A 10 3.63 -53.27 -42.72
CA LEU A 10 4.87 -54.01 -42.45
C LEU A 10 5.69 -53.26 -41.40
N LEU A 11 5.99 -53.99 -40.32
CA LEU A 11 6.73 -53.60 -39.13
C LEU A 11 8.21 -53.27 -39.43
N LEU A 12 8.69 -52.23 -38.75
CA LEU A 12 9.98 -52.13 -38.05
C LEU A 12 11.26 -52.63 -38.76
N LEU A 13 12.09 -51.69 -39.21
CA LEU A 13 13.55 -51.78 -39.06
C LEU A 13 14.25 -50.41 -39.13
N LEU A 14 14.79 -50.04 -37.97
CA LEU A 14 15.92 -49.14 -37.67
C LEU A 14 16.60 -48.42 -38.84
N VAL A 15 16.55 -47.08 -38.83
CA VAL A 15 17.58 -46.24 -39.44
C VAL A 15 18.01 -45.17 -38.42
N PHE A 16 19.25 -45.32 -37.95
CA PHE A 16 20.02 -44.27 -37.29
C PHE A 16 20.26 -43.14 -38.29
N ILE A 17 19.70 -41.95 -38.03
CA ILE A 17 20.18 -40.71 -38.64
C ILE A 17 20.67 -39.78 -37.53
N SER A 18 21.95 -39.47 -37.68
CA SER A 18 22.80 -38.58 -36.92
C SER A 18 22.12 -37.26 -36.51
N CYS A 19 22.03 -37.02 -35.20
CA CYS A 19 21.83 -35.69 -34.64
C CYS A 19 23.16 -34.92 -34.63
N GLN A 20 23.43 -34.11 -35.65
CA GLN A 20 24.35 -32.98 -35.49
C GLN A 20 23.57 -31.83 -34.84
N LYS A 21 23.72 -31.69 -33.52
CA LYS A 21 23.43 -30.44 -32.82
C LYS A 21 24.37 -29.37 -33.36
N GLU A 22 23.85 -28.37 -34.05
CA GLU A 22 24.51 -27.08 -34.14
C GLU A 22 24.75 -26.56 -32.72
N LYS A 23 26.02 -26.60 -32.28
CA LYS A 23 26.46 -25.81 -31.13
C LYS A 23 26.32 -24.34 -31.53
N LYS A 24 25.25 -23.69 -31.09
CA LYS A 24 25.26 -22.23 -30.96
C LYS A 24 26.41 -21.87 -30.02
N GLU A 25 27.48 -21.31 -30.58
CA GLU A 25 28.51 -20.64 -29.79
C GLU A 25 27.82 -19.58 -28.93
N GLN A 26 27.84 -19.77 -27.62
CA GLN A 26 27.42 -18.72 -26.70
C GLN A 26 28.47 -17.60 -26.81
N PRO A 27 28.06 -16.34 -27.08
CA PRO A 27 29.01 -15.24 -27.06
C PRO A 27 29.68 -15.19 -25.68
N ILE A 28 31.01 -15.23 -25.69
CA ILE A 28 31.84 -15.10 -24.49
C ILE A 28 31.69 -13.65 -24.01
N TYR A 29 30.87 -13.45 -22.97
CA TYR A 29 30.75 -12.17 -22.29
C TYR A 29 31.85 -12.08 -21.24
N ILE A 30 32.69 -11.05 -21.31
CA ILE A 30 33.67 -10.76 -20.26
C ILE A 30 32.91 -10.31 -19.01
N ASN A 31 33.09 -11.04 -17.91
CA ASN A 31 32.47 -10.74 -16.62
C ASN A 31 33.19 -9.55 -15.96
N GLN A 32 32.65 -8.35 -16.09
CA GLN A 32 33.20 -7.15 -15.48
C GLN A 32 32.62 -6.96 -14.08
N ASN A 33 33.29 -7.55 -13.09
CA ASN A 33 33.16 -7.14 -11.70
C ASN A 33 33.97 -5.85 -11.46
N THR A 34 33.57 -4.74 -12.07
CA THR A 34 34.05 -3.40 -11.74
C THR A 34 32.87 -2.55 -11.27
N HIS A 35 33.10 -1.70 -10.27
CA HIS A 35 32.11 -0.73 -9.81
C HIS A 35 31.89 0.31 -10.93
N ALA A 36 30.79 0.17 -11.68
CA ALA A 36 30.37 1.18 -12.64
C ALA A 36 30.00 2.49 -11.91
N GLU A 37 30.34 3.62 -12.53
CA GLU A 37 30.22 4.97 -11.97
C GLU A 37 29.33 5.85 -12.84
N PHE A 38 28.72 6.86 -12.22
CA PHE A 38 27.88 7.86 -12.88
C PHE A 38 28.77 8.93 -13.51
N VAL A 39 28.55 9.20 -14.79
CA VAL A 39 29.40 10.12 -15.61
C VAL A 39 28.68 11.40 -16.01
N GLY A 40 27.40 11.54 -15.66
CA GLY A 40 26.58 12.73 -15.91
C GLY A 40 26.10 12.88 -17.36
N ASN A 41 25.02 13.64 -17.55
CA ASN A 41 24.35 13.77 -18.86
C ASN A 41 25.22 14.34 -19.99
N THR A 42 26.20 15.19 -19.67
CA THR A 42 27.04 15.87 -20.67
C THR A 42 27.89 14.87 -21.44
N SER A 43 28.27 13.77 -20.79
CA SER A 43 28.98 12.64 -21.39
C SER A 43 28.15 11.91 -22.46
N CYS A 44 26.81 12.02 -22.40
CA CYS A 44 25.90 11.38 -23.34
C CYS A 44 25.66 12.23 -24.60
N ALA A 45 25.69 13.57 -24.46
CA ALA A 45 25.24 14.51 -25.50
C ALA A 45 26.01 14.38 -26.83
N GLY A 46 27.31 14.09 -26.78
CA GLY A 46 28.15 14.01 -27.99
C GLY A 46 27.81 12.83 -28.92
N CYS A 47 27.26 11.73 -28.39
CA CYS A 47 26.87 10.56 -29.20
C CYS A 47 25.34 10.43 -29.34
N HIS A 48 24.57 10.99 -28.39
CA HIS A 48 23.11 10.90 -28.32
C HIS A 48 22.46 12.29 -28.39
N GLU A 49 22.89 13.11 -29.36
CA GLU A 49 22.48 14.51 -29.47
C GLU A 49 20.96 14.69 -29.57
N LYS A 50 20.28 13.83 -30.35
CA LYS A 50 18.83 13.88 -30.51
C LYS A 50 18.11 13.60 -29.19
N GLU A 51 18.44 12.52 -28.52
CA GLU A 51 17.82 12.12 -27.25
C GLU A 51 18.11 13.15 -26.14
N PHE A 52 19.33 13.71 -26.12
CA PHE A 52 19.69 14.78 -25.20
C PHE A 52 18.88 16.06 -25.46
N ASN A 53 18.71 16.46 -26.72
CA ASN A 53 17.91 17.62 -27.09
C ASN A 53 16.42 17.43 -26.81
N ASP A 54 15.90 16.21 -26.97
CA ASP A 54 14.53 15.87 -26.57
C ASP A 54 14.36 15.95 -25.04
N TRP A 55 15.34 15.47 -24.28
CA TRP A 55 15.33 15.50 -22.82
C TRP A 55 15.44 16.92 -22.25
N LYS A 56 16.31 17.75 -22.83
CA LYS A 56 16.53 19.12 -22.38
C LYS A 56 15.24 19.93 -22.47
N GLY A 57 14.83 20.53 -21.35
CA GLY A 57 13.60 21.31 -21.23
C GLY A 57 12.32 20.49 -21.02
N SER A 58 12.41 19.16 -20.98
CA SER A 58 11.30 18.26 -20.62
C SER A 58 10.92 18.40 -19.14
N HIS A 59 9.82 17.78 -18.73
CA HIS A 59 9.43 17.74 -17.31
C HIS A 59 10.41 16.91 -16.46
N HIS A 60 11.14 15.96 -17.05
CA HIS A 60 12.18 15.20 -16.33
C HIS A 60 13.42 16.06 -16.05
N ASP A 61 13.87 16.85 -17.02
CA ASP A 61 14.96 17.82 -16.85
C ASP A 61 14.58 18.90 -15.82
N LYS A 62 13.34 19.39 -15.90
CA LYS A 62 12.80 20.42 -15.00
C LYS A 62 12.22 19.89 -13.69
N ALA A 63 12.36 18.59 -13.42
CA ALA A 63 11.77 17.94 -12.24
C ALA A 63 12.22 18.61 -10.94
N MET A 64 13.45 19.12 -10.91
CA MET A 64 13.99 20.00 -9.89
C MET A 64 15.17 20.81 -10.46
N MET A 65 15.28 22.08 -10.10
CA MET A 65 16.30 23.00 -10.64
C MET A 65 16.76 23.97 -9.55
N ILE A 66 17.96 24.55 -9.71
CA ILE A 66 18.43 25.66 -8.87
C ILE A 66 17.52 26.87 -9.10
N ALA A 67 17.06 27.49 -8.02
CA ALA A 67 16.20 28.66 -8.10
C ALA A 67 16.97 29.88 -8.61
N ASN A 68 16.54 30.41 -9.75
CA ASN A 68 17.04 31.63 -10.37
C ASN A 68 15.96 32.22 -11.31
N ASP A 69 16.26 33.35 -11.96
CA ASP A 69 15.30 34.08 -12.79
C ASP A 69 14.75 33.29 -13.99
N SER A 70 15.46 32.26 -14.43
CA SER A 70 15.03 31.40 -15.54
C SER A 70 14.22 30.18 -15.09
N THR A 71 14.25 29.82 -13.80
CA THR A 71 13.66 28.58 -13.29
C THR A 71 12.47 28.80 -12.37
N VAL A 72 12.41 29.97 -11.69
CA VAL A 72 11.30 30.36 -10.83
C VAL A 72 10.14 30.89 -11.67
N LEU A 73 9.00 30.20 -11.62
CA LEU A 73 7.77 30.62 -12.28
C LEU A 73 6.89 31.51 -11.39
N GLY A 74 7.07 31.39 -10.08
CA GLY A 74 6.26 32.05 -9.07
C GLY A 74 6.48 33.55 -8.97
N ASN A 75 5.43 34.26 -8.55
CA ASN A 75 5.53 35.69 -8.33
C ASN A 75 6.17 36.01 -6.96
N PHE A 76 7.42 36.50 -6.99
CA PHE A 76 8.17 37.00 -5.83
C PHE A 76 8.37 38.52 -5.88
N ASN A 77 7.40 39.27 -6.42
CA ASN A 77 7.45 40.74 -6.46
C ASN A 77 6.74 41.34 -5.23
N ASP A 78 7.38 41.20 -4.05
CA ASP A 78 6.87 41.70 -2.75
C ASP A 78 5.42 41.28 -2.42
N VAL A 79 5.09 40.02 -2.71
CA VAL A 79 3.76 39.46 -2.47
C VAL A 79 3.57 39.18 -0.98
N VAL A 80 2.44 39.61 -0.42
CA VAL A 80 2.02 39.30 0.94
C VAL A 80 0.71 38.52 0.90
N LEU A 81 0.73 37.30 1.42
CA LEU A 81 -0.43 36.42 1.54
C LEU A 81 -0.81 36.30 3.01
N LYS A 82 -2.10 36.39 3.34
CA LYS A 82 -2.64 36.13 4.68
C LYS A 82 -3.62 34.97 4.61
N ARG A 83 -3.40 33.92 5.39
CA ARG A 83 -4.29 32.74 5.39
C ARG A 83 -4.30 32.05 6.75
N LYS A 84 -5.50 31.77 7.27
CA LYS A 84 -5.73 31.06 8.56
C LYS A 84 -4.85 31.58 9.72
N GLY A 85 -4.58 32.88 9.76
CA GLY A 85 -3.73 33.52 10.79
C GLY A 85 -2.23 33.54 10.49
N GLN A 86 -1.75 32.83 9.47
CA GLN A 86 -0.37 32.91 8.97
C GLN A 86 -0.21 34.02 7.94
N ILE A 87 0.96 34.66 7.93
CA ILE A 87 1.35 35.69 6.95
C ILE A 87 2.56 35.16 6.20
N HIS A 88 2.52 35.17 4.88
CA HIS A 88 3.67 34.77 4.06
C HIS A 88 4.08 35.94 3.18
N LYS A 89 5.36 36.31 3.23
CA LYS A 89 5.92 37.35 2.36
C LYS A 89 6.88 36.72 1.37
N LEU A 90 6.62 36.84 0.08
CA LEU A 90 7.48 36.32 -0.99
C LEU A 90 8.09 37.48 -1.75
N TYR A 91 9.41 37.51 -1.81
CA TYR A 91 10.11 38.63 -2.42
C TYR A 91 11.47 38.21 -2.99
N LYS A 92 12.07 39.06 -3.83
CA LYS A 92 13.38 38.83 -4.45
C LYS A 92 14.40 39.84 -3.92
N LYS A 93 15.63 39.39 -3.66
CA LYS A 93 16.83 40.22 -3.42
C LYS A 93 17.82 40.03 -4.57
N GLU A 94 18.91 40.80 -4.57
CA GLU A 94 19.98 40.67 -5.57
C GLU A 94 20.53 39.24 -5.69
N ASP A 95 20.61 38.52 -4.57
CA ASP A 95 21.23 37.19 -4.52
C ASP A 95 20.24 36.02 -4.60
N GLY A 96 18.94 36.28 -4.82
CA GLY A 96 17.95 35.23 -5.06
C GLY A 96 16.54 35.51 -4.51
N PHE A 97 15.76 34.44 -4.38
CA PHE A 97 14.35 34.47 -3.98
C PHE A 97 14.18 34.10 -2.51
N TYR A 98 13.26 34.76 -1.82
CA TYR A 98 13.07 34.64 -0.38
C TYR A 98 11.59 34.49 -0.02
N VAL A 99 11.35 33.78 1.08
CA VAL A 99 10.05 33.68 1.73
C VAL A 99 10.19 33.95 3.23
N VAL A 100 9.31 34.77 3.78
CA VAL A 100 9.07 34.86 5.23
C VAL A 100 7.83 34.02 5.53
N THR A 101 7.98 33.00 6.36
CA THR A 101 6.92 32.07 6.77
C THR A 101 7.13 31.62 8.21
N ASP A 102 6.12 31.03 8.84
CA ASP A 102 6.21 30.48 10.19
C ASP A 102 7.19 29.30 10.26
N SER A 103 7.93 29.20 11.36
CA SER A 103 8.94 28.18 11.63
C SER A 103 8.39 27.06 12.54
N GLU A 104 9.24 26.13 12.97
CA GLU A 104 8.87 24.99 13.81
C GLU A 104 8.27 25.39 15.17
N ASN A 105 8.46 26.64 15.60
CA ASN A 105 7.89 27.19 16.83
C ASN A 105 6.78 28.23 16.58
N GLY A 106 6.26 28.29 15.35
CA GLY A 106 5.22 29.23 14.92
C GLY A 106 5.69 30.68 14.74
N LYS A 107 6.98 31.00 14.96
CA LYS A 107 7.51 32.35 14.74
C LYS A 107 7.87 32.56 13.27
N MET A 108 7.68 33.77 12.79
CA MET A 108 8.06 34.16 11.43
C MET A 108 9.58 34.17 11.27
N LYS A 109 10.06 33.48 10.23
CA LYS A 109 11.47 33.44 9.86
C LYS A 109 11.60 33.55 8.35
N GLU A 110 12.72 34.13 7.92
CA GLU A 110 13.07 34.25 6.52
C GLU A 110 13.91 33.06 6.05
N TYR A 111 13.60 32.57 4.86
CA TYR A 111 14.28 31.48 4.19
C TYR A 111 14.60 31.84 2.75
N LYS A 112 15.81 31.51 2.31
CA LYS A 112 16.21 31.61 0.89
C LYS A 112 15.71 30.37 0.15
N ILE A 113 15.04 30.59 -0.97
CA ILE A 113 14.66 29.51 -1.88
C ILE A 113 15.93 29.00 -2.58
N LYS A 114 16.25 27.72 -2.38
CA LYS A 114 17.40 27.08 -3.04
C LYS A 114 17.03 26.44 -4.36
N TYR A 115 15.86 25.79 -4.42
CA TYR A 115 15.45 25.02 -5.58
C TYR A 115 13.99 25.23 -5.92
N THR A 116 13.68 25.11 -7.20
CA THR A 116 12.33 24.89 -7.71
C THR A 116 12.09 23.39 -7.80
N PHE A 117 10.90 22.94 -7.43
CA PHE A 117 10.48 21.55 -7.43
C PHE A 117 9.19 21.39 -8.23
N GLY A 118 9.19 20.54 -9.25
CA GLY A 118 8.13 20.55 -10.26
C GLY A 118 8.21 21.74 -11.22
N PHE A 119 7.28 21.78 -12.18
CA PHE A 119 7.26 22.77 -13.26
C PHE A 119 5.84 23.25 -13.56
N THR A 120 5.12 22.62 -14.50
CA THR A 120 3.74 22.94 -14.85
C THR A 120 2.88 21.68 -14.74
N PRO A 121 1.64 21.74 -14.21
CA PRO A 121 0.88 22.93 -13.84
C PRO A 121 1.21 23.52 -12.47
N ILE A 122 2.01 22.82 -11.65
CA ILE A 122 2.37 23.26 -10.30
C ILE A 122 3.89 23.29 -10.11
N GLN A 123 4.36 24.36 -9.46
CA GLN A 123 5.75 24.49 -9.01
C GLN A 123 5.78 24.79 -7.52
N GLN A 124 6.57 24.00 -6.80
CA GLN A 124 6.86 24.17 -5.38
C GLN A 124 8.31 24.65 -5.20
N TYR A 125 8.66 25.02 -3.97
CA TYR A 125 9.95 25.64 -3.67
C TYR A 125 10.57 25.03 -2.43
N LEU A 126 11.87 24.77 -2.51
CA LEU A 126 12.65 24.15 -1.44
C LEU A 126 13.54 25.18 -0.74
N VAL A 127 13.57 25.09 0.58
CA VAL A 127 14.48 25.86 1.43
C VAL A 127 15.41 24.92 2.20
N ASP A 128 16.59 25.41 2.54
CA ASP A 128 17.45 24.73 3.52
C ASP A 128 16.96 25.06 4.92
N PHE A 129 16.42 24.06 5.59
CA PHE A 129 15.88 24.16 6.93
C PHE A 129 16.92 23.81 8.02
N GLY A 130 18.18 23.56 7.62
CA GLY A 130 19.27 23.13 8.50
C GLY A 130 19.30 21.62 8.70
N LYS A 131 20.42 21.12 9.23
CA LYS A 131 20.71 19.68 9.39
C LYS A 131 20.62 18.86 8.09
N GLY A 132 20.81 19.51 6.94
CA GLY A 132 20.68 18.91 5.61
C GLY A 132 19.24 18.68 5.14
N ARG A 133 18.24 19.17 5.89
CA ARG A 133 16.82 19.06 5.54
C ARG A 133 16.47 20.09 4.47
N LEU A 134 16.12 19.60 3.28
CA LEU A 134 15.46 20.41 2.27
C LEU A 134 13.94 20.30 2.47
N GLN A 135 13.30 21.43 2.78
CA GLN A 135 11.86 21.47 3.06
C GLN A 135 11.09 22.13 1.93
N VAL A 136 9.98 21.49 1.54
CA VAL A 136 8.97 22.10 0.68
C VAL A 136 8.18 23.11 1.50
N ILE A 137 8.18 24.38 1.09
CA ILE A 137 7.42 25.41 1.78
C ILE A 137 5.90 25.19 1.61
N ALA A 138 5.10 25.73 2.52
CA ALA A 138 3.64 25.55 2.53
C ALA A 138 2.92 26.09 1.26
N LEU A 139 3.57 26.98 0.51
CA LEU A 139 3.02 27.65 -0.66
C LEU A 139 3.42 26.95 -1.96
N THR A 140 2.43 26.75 -2.82
CA THR A 140 2.59 26.21 -4.17
C THR A 140 2.16 27.25 -5.19
N TRP A 141 2.89 27.31 -6.30
CA TRP A 141 2.54 28.15 -7.45
C TRP A 141 1.72 27.34 -8.46
N ASP A 142 0.57 27.88 -8.87
CA ASP A 142 -0.20 27.42 -10.02
C ASP A 142 0.28 28.17 -11.26
N ASP A 143 1.01 27.47 -12.14
CA ASP A 143 1.58 28.05 -13.35
C ASP A 143 0.51 28.37 -14.41
N LEU A 144 -0.63 27.69 -14.39
CA LEU A 144 -1.69 27.92 -15.37
C LEU A 144 -2.53 29.15 -15.00
N LYS A 145 -2.86 29.30 -13.71
CA LYS A 145 -3.64 30.45 -13.20
C LYS A 145 -2.78 31.64 -12.78
N LYS A 146 -1.47 31.45 -12.67
CA LYS A 146 -0.51 32.45 -12.19
C LYS A 146 -0.84 32.96 -10.79
N GLU A 147 -1.15 32.04 -9.87
CA GLU A 147 -1.52 32.37 -8.49
C GLU A 147 -0.80 31.48 -7.46
N TRP A 148 -0.62 32.02 -6.26
CA TRP A 148 -0.18 31.25 -5.10
C TRP A 148 -1.36 30.58 -4.40
N PHE A 149 -1.22 29.32 -4.05
CA PHE A 149 -2.19 28.60 -3.24
C PHE A 149 -1.52 27.72 -2.19
N TYR A 150 -2.31 27.27 -1.22
CA TYR A 150 -1.85 26.40 -0.15
C TYR A 150 -2.39 25.03 -0.48
N MET A 151 -1.52 24.14 -0.92
CA MET A 151 -1.90 22.79 -1.34
C MET A 151 -2.60 22.05 -0.20
N ALA A 152 -2.14 22.25 1.03
CA ALA A 152 -2.68 21.60 2.21
C ALA A 152 -4.18 21.88 2.42
N ASP A 153 -4.67 23.06 2.02
CA ASP A 153 -6.10 23.41 2.15
C ASP A 153 -6.98 22.76 1.07
N GLU A 154 -6.38 22.36 -0.06
CA GLU A 154 -7.09 21.65 -1.13
C GLU A 154 -7.16 20.15 -0.84
N VAL A 155 -6.12 19.60 -0.19
CA VAL A 155 -5.99 18.17 0.10
C VAL A 155 -6.58 17.82 1.46
N TYR A 156 -6.25 18.57 2.51
CA TYR A 156 -6.60 18.28 3.90
C TYR A 156 -7.73 19.19 4.40
N LYS A 157 -8.84 19.25 3.65
CA LYS A 157 -9.96 20.20 3.88
C LYS A 157 -10.54 20.19 5.31
N ASN A 158 -10.43 19.06 6.00
CA ASN A 158 -10.99 18.85 7.35
C ASN A 158 -9.94 18.84 8.46
N GLN A 159 -8.69 19.26 8.19
CA GLN A 159 -7.61 19.27 9.18
C GLN A 159 -7.03 20.66 9.37
N SER A 160 -6.72 21.00 10.63
CA SER A 160 -5.98 22.21 10.98
C SER A 160 -4.50 21.87 11.08
N ILE A 161 -3.72 22.31 10.09
CA ILE A 161 -2.28 22.03 10.03
C ILE A 161 -1.55 23.17 10.73
N THR A 162 -1.34 23.01 12.03
CA THR A 162 -0.51 23.89 12.86
C THR A 162 0.93 23.38 12.89
N HIS A 163 1.86 24.14 13.48
CA HIS A 163 3.27 23.72 13.61
C HIS A 163 3.47 22.41 14.41
N GLU A 164 2.48 22.01 15.21
CA GLU A 164 2.48 20.75 15.98
C GLU A 164 2.04 19.54 15.15
N ASN A 165 1.43 19.76 13.97
CA ASN A 165 0.93 18.69 13.12
C ASN A 165 2.05 18.12 12.23
N TRP A 166 2.13 16.80 12.10
CA TRP A 166 3.11 16.10 11.25
C TRP A 166 3.13 16.58 9.78
N LEU A 167 1.99 17.03 9.25
CA LEU A 167 1.84 17.54 7.87
C LEU A 167 2.34 18.98 7.69
N HIS A 168 2.72 19.66 8.78
CA HIS A 168 3.28 21.01 8.70
C HIS A 168 4.57 21.02 7.88
N TRP A 169 4.80 22.13 7.16
CA TRP A 169 5.90 22.25 6.20
C TRP A 169 7.30 22.14 6.82
N THR A 170 7.41 22.36 8.14
CA THR A 170 8.67 22.20 8.89
C THR A 170 8.93 20.77 9.37
N ASN A 171 7.95 19.87 9.27
CA ASN A 171 8.03 18.48 9.71
C ASN A 171 8.33 17.53 8.54
N GLN A 172 8.59 16.25 8.82
CA GLN A 172 9.18 15.34 7.82
C GLN A 172 8.20 14.91 6.71
N ALA A 173 6.89 15.14 6.85
CA ALA A 173 5.92 14.94 5.77
C ALA A 173 6.18 15.81 4.52
N GLN A 174 6.85 16.95 4.70
CA GLN A 174 7.19 17.89 3.61
C GLN A 174 8.70 17.90 3.29
N ASN A 175 9.43 16.93 3.86
CA ASN A 175 10.87 16.82 3.66
C ASN A 175 11.21 16.14 2.34
N TRP A 176 11.91 16.89 1.48
CA TRP A 176 12.31 16.42 0.17
C TRP A 176 13.24 15.21 0.24
N ASN A 177 14.18 15.18 1.19
CA ASN A 177 15.17 14.10 1.30
C ASN A 177 14.51 12.73 1.49
N GLY A 178 13.49 12.66 2.35
CA GLY A 178 12.74 11.43 2.64
C GLY A 178 11.61 11.12 1.65
N MET A 179 10.93 12.14 1.13
CA MET A 179 9.70 11.97 0.34
C MET A 179 9.90 12.00 -1.18
N CYS A 180 10.85 12.81 -1.66
CA CYS A 180 10.85 13.26 -3.05
C CYS A 180 12.17 12.95 -3.78
N ALA A 181 13.27 12.92 -3.04
CA ALA A 181 14.61 12.91 -3.62
C ALA A 181 14.86 11.74 -4.57
N GLU A 182 14.36 10.54 -4.25
CA GLU A 182 14.57 9.34 -5.07
C GLU A 182 13.97 9.50 -6.47
N CYS A 183 12.82 10.18 -6.56
CA CYS A 183 12.11 10.39 -7.81
C CYS A 183 12.60 11.60 -8.59
N HIS A 184 13.31 12.53 -7.94
CA HIS A 184 13.69 13.85 -8.48
C HIS A 184 15.21 14.07 -8.52
N SER A 185 16.00 13.01 -8.44
CA SER A 185 17.45 13.09 -8.57
C SER A 185 18.03 11.83 -9.21
N THR A 186 19.30 11.91 -9.60
CA THR A 186 20.05 10.80 -10.20
C THR A 186 21.16 10.37 -9.24
N ASN A 187 21.30 9.05 -9.02
CA ASN A 187 22.26 8.46 -8.08
C ASN A 187 22.12 9.02 -6.64
N LEU A 188 20.88 9.05 -6.14
CA LEU A 188 20.63 9.48 -4.77
C LEU A 188 21.36 8.57 -3.77
N LYS A 189 21.98 9.19 -2.77
CA LYS A 189 22.32 8.59 -1.48
C LYS A 189 21.61 9.37 -0.40
N LYS A 190 20.60 8.78 0.24
CA LYS A 190 19.79 9.48 1.25
C LYS A 190 20.65 9.92 2.45
N ASN A 191 21.54 9.03 2.92
CA ASN A 191 22.48 9.27 4.03
C ASN A 191 21.81 9.94 5.24
N TYR A 192 20.70 9.38 5.70
CA TYR A 192 20.03 9.82 6.91
C TYR A 192 20.70 9.20 8.14
N ASP A 193 21.06 10.05 9.12
CA ASP A 193 21.60 9.61 10.41
C ASP A 193 20.51 9.65 11.47
N VAL A 194 20.10 8.45 11.89
CA VAL A 194 19.07 8.21 12.91
C VAL A 194 19.38 8.86 14.25
N LYS A 195 20.66 8.92 14.65
CA LYS A 195 21.06 9.39 15.98
C LYS A 195 21.05 10.91 16.08
N THR A 196 21.43 11.59 15.01
CA THR A 196 21.52 13.05 15.00
C THR A 196 20.31 13.74 14.36
N ASP A 197 19.41 12.96 13.73
CA ASP A 197 18.27 13.47 12.94
C ASP A 197 18.77 14.46 11.88
N THR A 198 19.73 14.01 11.07
CA THR A 198 20.39 14.82 10.04
C THR A 198 20.49 14.08 8.73
N TYR A 199 20.42 14.82 7.63
CA TYR A 199 20.66 14.30 6.29
C TYR A 199 22.03 14.75 5.78
N LYS A 200 22.75 13.83 5.14
CA LYS A 200 23.93 14.12 4.31
C LYS A 200 23.68 13.68 2.87
N THR A 201 22.49 14.00 2.39
CA THR A 201 21.99 13.54 1.10
C THR A 201 22.88 14.03 -0.03
N THR A 202 23.28 13.12 -0.92
CA THR A 202 24.05 13.43 -2.12
C THR A 202 23.38 12.85 -3.36
N TRP A 203 23.65 13.44 -4.51
CA TRP A 203 23.18 12.99 -5.82
C TRP A 203 24.24 13.35 -6.87
N SER A 204 24.23 12.64 -8.00
CA SER A 204 25.04 13.01 -9.16
C SER A 204 24.41 14.15 -9.94
N GLU A 205 23.08 14.15 -10.09
CA GLU A 205 22.33 15.18 -10.80
C GLU A 205 21.01 15.47 -10.08
N ILE A 206 20.59 16.74 -10.08
CA ILE A 206 19.49 17.25 -9.25
C ILE A 206 18.11 17.10 -9.90
N ASN A 207 18.01 16.26 -10.93
CA ASN A 207 16.79 16.00 -11.70
C ASN A 207 16.77 14.55 -12.21
N VAL A 208 15.77 14.22 -13.04
CA VAL A 208 15.66 12.91 -13.69
C VAL A 208 16.47 12.93 -14.98
N SER A 209 17.75 12.57 -14.87
CA SER A 209 18.71 12.57 -15.96
C SER A 209 18.81 11.20 -16.67
N CYS A 210 19.64 11.10 -17.71
CA CYS A 210 19.87 9.89 -18.51
C CYS A 210 20.16 8.66 -17.62
N GLU A 211 21.12 8.79 -16.71
CA GLU A 211 21.56 7.68 -15.86
C GLU A 211 20.54 7.32 -14.77
N ALA A 212 19.49 8.13 -14.53
CA ALA A 212 18.39 7.74 -13.66
C ALA A 212 17.61 6.54 -14.24
N CYS A 213 17.51 6.46 -15.57
CA CYS A 213 16.81 5.39 -16.27
C CYS A 213 17.74 4.31 -16.81
N HIS A 214 18.94 4.69 -17.26
CA HIS A 214 19.91 3.80 -17.89
C HIS A 214 20.94 3.20 -16.91
N GLY A 215 21.08 3.77 -15.71
CA GLY A 215 22.10 3.39 -14.75
C GLY A 215 23.47 4.01 -15.04
N PRO A 216 24.49 3.69 -14.22
CA PRO A 216 25.83 4.24 -14.36
C PRO A 216 26.47 3.83 -15.70
N ALA A 217 27.05 4.80 -16.40
CA ALA A 217 27.53 4.62 -17.79
C ALA A 217 29.06 4.52 -17.94
N SER A 218 29.86 4.53 -16.86
CA SER A 218 31.33 4.50 -17.00
C SER A 218 31.86 3.28 -17.76
N GLU A 219 31.26 2.10 -17.55
CA GLU A 219 31.58 0.88 -18.32
C GLU A 219 31.05 0.96 -19.76
N HIS A 220 29.90 1.58 -19.99
CA HIS A 220 29.42 1.86 -21.35
C HIS A 220 30.42 2.73 -22.13
N LEU A 221 31.01 3.75 -21.51
CA LEU A 221 32.05 4.58 -22.14
C LEU A 221 33.36 3.84 -22.41
N LYS A 222 33.69 2.79 -21.63
CA LYS A 222 34.82 1.92 -21.93
C LYS A 222 34.49 0.98 -23.07
N TRP A 223 33.28 0.41 -23.07
CA TRP A 223 32.78 -0.44 -24.15
C TRP A 223 32.85 0.26 -25.51
N THR A 224 32.41 1.52 -25.61
CA THR A 224 32.47 2.27 -26.88
C THR A 224 33.89 2.44 -27.42
N LYS A 225 34.92 2.33 -26.57
CA LYS A 225 36.34 2.40 -26.94
C LYS A 225 36.97 1.03 -27.22
N SER A 226 36.29 -0.06 -26.89
CA SER A 226 36.82 -1.45 -26.91
C SER A 226 36.92 -2.09 -28.31
N GLN A 227 36.62 -1.35 -29.40
CA GLN A 227 36.74 -1.80 -30.80
C GLN A 227 36.22 -3.24 -31.09
N GLY A 228 34.91 -3.46 -30.94
CA GLY A 228 34.25 -4.68 -31.43
C GLY A 228 34.00 -5.76 -30.38
N GLU A 229 34.38 -5.54 -29.12
CA GLU A 229 33.99 -6.45 -28.04
C GLU A 229 32.48 -6.41 -27.75
N LYS A 230 31.90 -7.59 -27.52
CA LYS A 230 30.50 -7.72 -27.13
C LYS A 230 30.38 -7.71 -25.62
N TRP A 231 29.92 -6.60 -25.07
CA TRP A 231 29.62 -6.49 -23.64
C TRP A 231 28.13 -6.73 -23.40
N LYS A 232 27.80 -7.35 -22.26
CA LYS A 232 26.41 -7.50 -21.84
C LYS A 232 25.81 -6.11 -21.65
N ASN A 233 24.60 -5.90 -22.18
CA ASN A 233 23.88 -4.62 -22.12
C ASN A 233 24.74 -3.41 -22.53
N TYR A 234 25.72 -3.60 -23.41
CA TYR A 234 26.62 -2.53 -23.85
C TYR A 234 27.37 -1.83 -22.69
N GLY A 235 27.67 -2.56 -21.62
CA GLY A 235 28.36 -2.01 -20.43
C GLY A 235 27.42 -1.42 -19.36
N PHE A 236 26.10 -1.38 -19.58
CA PHE A 236 25.15 -0.98 -18.53
C PHE A 236 24.84 -2.13 -17.56
N GLN A 237 24.60 -1.78 -16.29
CA GLN A 237 24.20 -2.74 -15.27
C GLN A 237 22.78 -3.31 -15.51
N LYS A 238 21.94 -2.59 -16.25
CA LYS A 238 20.56 -2.95 -16.57
C LYS A 238 20.29 -2.77 -18.06
N ASP A 239 19.48 -3.64 -18.62
CA ASP A 239 18.95 -3.44 -19.97
C ASP A 239 17.86 -2.36 -19.92
N SER A 240 18.04 -1.29 -20.69
CA SER A 240 17.09 -0.18 -20.76
C SER A 240 15.92 -0.43 -21.70
N ASN A 241 15.97 -1.47 -22.55
CA ASN A 241 14.86 -1.84 -23.43
C ASN A 241 14.71 -3.37 -23.54
N PRO A 242 14.41 -4.06 -22.42
CA PRO A 242 14.31 -5.51 -22.39
C PRO A 242 13.15 -6.02 -23.26
N LEU A 243 13.27 -7.25 -23.76
CA LEU A 243 12.17 -7.91 -24.49
C LEU A 243 10.98 -8.23 -23.58
N ASP A 244 11.23 -8.47 -22.28
CA ASP A 244 10.18 -8.62 -21.29
C ASP A 244 9.58 -7.26 -20.90
N ASN A 245 8.26 -7.19 -20.74
CA ASN A 245 7.55 -5.96 -20.43
C ASN A 245 7.77 -5.51 -18.97
N LYS A 246 7.77 -6.46 -18.03
CA LYS A 246 7.83 -6.16 -16.59
C LYS A 246 9.05 -5.32 -16.21
N PRO A 247 10.30 -5.68 -16.57
CA PRO A 247 11.47 -4.91 -16.14
C PRO A 247 11.52 -3.50 -16.75
N PHE A 248 10.94 -3.30 -17.95
CA PHE A 248 10.81 -1.98 -18.56
C PHE A 248 9.85 -1.10 -17.76
N VAL A 249 8.63 -1.60 -17.50
CA VAL A 249 7.60 -0.83 -16.77
C VAL A 249 8.02 -0.59 -15.32
N GLU A 250 8.69 -1.55 -14.68
CA GLU A 250 9.23 -1.39 -13.33
C GLU A 250 10.34 -0.32 -13.25
N ASN A 251 11.03 -0.03 -14.35
CA ASN A 251 11.98 1.09 -14.41
C ASN A 251 11.27 2.44 -14.21
N CYS A 252 10.10 2.61 -14.82
CA CYS A 252 9.24 3.79 -14.64
C CYS A 252 8.56 3.78 -13.26
N ALA A 253 8.18 2.60 -12.77
CA ALA A 253 7.47 2.43 -11.51
C ALA A 253 8.31 2.87 -10.30
N ARG A 254 9.64 2.92 -10.41
CA ARG A 254 10.50 3.49 -9.36
C ARG A 254 10.14 4.94 -9.04
N CYS A 255 9.51 5.68 -9.95
CA CYS A 255 9.04 7.04 -9.64
C CYS A 255 7.51 7.16 -9.75
N HIS A 256 6.91 6.50 -10.74
CA HIS A 256 5.48 6.62 -11.06
C HIS A 256 4.60 5.60 -10.32
N SER A 257 4.92 5.31 -9.06
CA SER A 257 4.12 4.43 -8.19
C SER A 257 4.09 4.92 -6.74
N ARG A 258 2.95 4.72 -6.08
CA ARG A 258 2.85 4.77 -4.63
C ARG A 258 3.47 3.48 -4.07
N ARG A 259 4.45 3.63 -3.19
CA ARG A 259 5.29 2.52 -2.71
C ARG A 259 5.99 2.86 -1.40
N SER A 260 6.50 1.82 -0.75
CA SER A 260 7.55 1.95 0.27
C SER A 260 8.88 1.46 -0.30
N THR A 261 10.02 2.00 0.13
CA THR A 261 11.37 1.55 -0.27
C THR A 261 12.19 1.11 0.94
N PHE A 262 13.25 0.32 0.73
CA PHE A 262 14.04 -0.24 1.83
C PHE A 262 15.45 0.36 1.96
N GLU A 263 16.01 0.85 0.86
CA GLU A 263 17.37 1.40 0.80
C GLU A 263 17.52 2.27 -0.47
N ASP A 264 18.73 2.76 -0.74
CA ASP A 264 19.01 3.46 -2.01
C ASP A 264 18.89 2.49 -3.21
N TYR A 265 18.52 2.99 -4.39
CA TYR A 265 18.29 2.13 -5.54
C TYR A 265 19.57 1.50 -6.13
N HIS A 266 19.52 0.19 -6.41
CA HIS A 266 20.56 -0.56 -7.11
C HIS A 266 20.07 -1.07 -8.48
N TYR A 267 20.76 -0.70 -9.56
CA TYR A 267 20.36 -1.02 -10.94
C TYR A 267 20.47 -2.51 -11.31
N GLN A 268 21.10 -3.32 -10.45
CA GLN A 268 21.26 -4.76 -10.67
C GLN A 268 20.00 -5.57 -10.28
N TRP A 269 19.06 -4.97 -9.55
CA TRP A 269 17.85 -5.67 -9.13
C TRP A 269 16.94 -6.02 -10.31
N GLN A 270 16.38 -7.21 -10.22
CA GLN A 270 15.54 -7.80 -11.28
C GLN A 270 14.05 -7.77 -10.92
N ASP A 271 13.72 -7.65 -9.63
CA ASP A 271 12.34 -7.59 -9.16
C ASP A 271 12.11 -6.34 -8.32
N SER A 272 10.94 -5.72 -8.48
CA SER A 272 10.58 -4.54 -7.70
C SER A 272 10.61 -4.80 -6.19
N PHE A 273 10.26 -6.01 -5.74
CA PHE A 273 10.24 -6.38 -4.32
C PHE A 273 11.63 -6.60 -3.69
N ASP A 274 12.72 -6.46 -4.44
CA ASP A 274 14.06 -6.34 -3.85
C ASP A 274 14.32 -4.94 -3.27
N HIS A 275 13.61 -3.93 -3.77
CA HIS A 275 13.80 -2.52 -3.41
C HIS A 275 12.59 -1.90 -2.73
N MET A 276 11.41 -2.22 -3.26
CA MET A 276 10.18 -1.48 -3.01
C MET A 276 8.96 -2.39 -2.92
N ILE A 277 7.97 -1.95 -2.17
CA ILE A 277 6.63 -2.56 -2.15
C ILE A 277 5.66 -1.58 -2.76
N PRO A 278 5.23 -1.76 -4.02
CA PRO A 278 4.15 -0.97 -4.60
C PRO A 278 2.85 -1.19 -3.83
N SER A 279 2.01 -0.17 -3.71
CA SER A 279 0.68 -0.30 -3.13
C SER A 279 -0.20 -1.23 -3.98
N THR A 280 -1.17 -1.87 -3.33
CA THR A 280 -2.28 -2.55 -4.00
C THR A 280 -3.29 -1.53 -4.53
N VAL A 281 -4.26 -1.97 -5.34
CA VAL A 281 -5.29 -1.12 -5.96
C VAL A 281 -6.61 -1.13 -5.18
N GLY A 282 -6.52 -1.11 -3.85
CA GLY A 282 -7.67 -1.13 -2.92
C GLY A 282 -7.81 0.16 -2.11
N THR A 283 -8.88 0.23 -1.32
CA THR A 283 -9.12 1.31 -0.37
C THR A 283 -8.07 1.32 0.77
N PRO A 284 -7.69 2.49 1.31
CA PRO A 284 -8.29 3.81 1.10
C PRO A 284 -7.70 4.61 -0.06
N PHE A 285 -6.59 4.14 -0.64
CA PHE A 285 -5.78 4.87 -1.61
C PHE A 285 -6.42 4.87 -2.99
N TYR A 286 -6.98 3.76 -3.46
CA TYR A 286 -7.78 3.70 -4.68
C TYR A 286 -9.28 3.71 -4.37
N HIS A 287 -10.11 4.05 -5.36
CA HIS A 287 -11.53 3.67 -5.31
C HIS A 287 -11.66 2.13 -5.32
N SER A 288 -12.74 1.57 -4.79
CA SER A 288 -12.93 0.11 -4.75
C SER A 288 -12.93 -0.53 -6.15
N ASP A 289 -13.20 0.23 -7.22
CA ASP A 289 -13.09 -0.22 -8.61
C ASP A 289 -11.70 -0.03 -9.23
N GLY A 290 -10.68 0.25 -8.42
CA GLY A 290 -9.29 0.33 -8.82
C GLY A 290 -8.92 1.61 -9.56
N GLN A 291 -9.83 2.59 -9.68
CA GLN A 291 -9.46 3.92 -10.16
C GLN A 291 -8.55 4.61 -9.16
N ILE A 292 -7.59 5.37 -9.69
CA ILE A 292 -6.77 6.28 -8.89
C ILE A 292 -7.66 7.13 -7.98
N LYS A 293 -7.22 7.35 -6.74
CA LYS A 293 -7.83 8.34 -5.83
C LYS A 293 -6.68 9.10 -5.16
N GLU A 294 -6.68 10.43 -5.29
CA GLU A 294 -5.55 11.25 -4.81
C GLU A 294 -4.18 10.83 -5.40
N GLU A 295 -3.14 10.66 -4.58
CA GLU A 295 -1.76 10.41 -4.99
C GLU A 295 -1.37 8.93 -5.03
N ASP A 296 -1.80 8.23 -6.08
CA ASP A 296 -1.37 6.84 -6.30
C ASP A 296 -0.51 6.64 -7.54
N TYR A 297 -0.24 7.73 -8.25
CA TYR A 297 0.40 7.72 -9.57
C TYR A 297 -0.34 6.80 -10.55
N VAL A 298 0.35 6.27 -11.57
CA VAL A 298 -0.31 5.54 -12.67
C VAL A 298 0.04 4.05 -12.74
N TYR A 299 1.08 3.60 -12.03
CA TYR A 299 1.55 2.20 -12.12
C TYR A 299 0.48 1.19 -11.69
N GLY A 300 -0.14 1.36 -10.52
CA GLY A 300 -1.16 0.42 -10.05
C GLY A 300 -2.37 0.35 -10.98
N SER A 301 -2.82 1.50 -11.49
CA SER A 301 -3.88 1.59 -12.50
C SER A 301 -3.48 0.91 -13.82
N PHE A 302 -2.25 1.14 -14.29
CA PHE A 302 -1.73 0.53 -15.53
C PHE A 302 -1.65 -0.99 -15.46
N LEU A 303 -1.20 -1.55 -14.33
CA LEU A 303 -1.12 -2.99 -14.10
C LEU A 303 -2.49 -3.68 -14.13
N GLN A 304 -3.59 -2.96 -13.95
CA GLN A 304 -4.94 -3.50 -14.10
C GLN A 304 -5.37 -3.64 -15.57
N SER A 305 -4.73 -2.90 -16.47
CA SER A 305 -5.16 -2.80 -17.85
C SER A 305 -4.89 -4.07 -18.66
N LYS A 306 -5.76 -4.33 -19.64
CA LYS A 306 -5.48 -5.34 -20.67
C LYS A 306 -4.26 -4.98 -21.52
N MET A 307 -3.96 -3.68 -21.67
CA MET A 307 -2.81 -3.22 -22.43
C MET A 307 -1.51 -3.76 -21.83
N TYR A 308 -1.31 -3.61 -20.52
CA TYR A 308 -0.15 -4.17 -19.83
C TYR A 308 -0.05 -5.70 -20.00
N GLN A 309 -1.18 -6.40 -19.86
CA GLN A 309 -1.25 -7.86 -20.05
C GLN A 309 -0.88 -8.30 -21.48
N GLN A 310 -1.08 -7.44 -22.47
CA GLN A 310 -0.72 -7.68 -23.88
C GLN A 310 0.67 -7.15 -24.25
N GLY A 311 1.49 -6.76 -23.26
CA GLY A 311 2.87 -6.35 -23.51
C GLY A 311 3.04 -4.88 -23.88
N VAL A 312 1.97 -4.07 -23.88
CA VAL A 312 2.05 -2.61 -24.08
C VAL A 312 2.79 -2.00 -22.90
N ARG A 313 3.61 -0.99 -23.19
CA ARG A 313 4.48 -0.30 -22.23
C ARG A 313 4.28 1.21 -22.30
N CYS A 314 4.88 1.91 -21.33
CA CYS A 314 4.84 3.37 -21.28
C CYS A 314 5.39 4.02 -22.57
N SER A 315 6.45 3.45 -23.14
CA SER A 315 7.08 3.94 -24.38
C SER A 315 6.24 3.76 -25.63
N ASP A 316 5.17 2.96 -25.62
CA ASP A 316 4.29 2.82 -26.79
C ASP A 316 3.37 4.05 -26.94
N CYS A 317 3.18 4.80 -25.86
CA CYS A 317 2.37 6.01 -25.84
C CYS A 317 3.20 7.28 -25.64
N HIS A 318 4.28 7.21 -24.85
CA HIS A 318 5.12 8.35 -24.51
C HIS A 318 6.48 8.28 -25.21
N ASN A 319 7.00 9.43 -25.61
CA ASN A 319 8.43 9.58 -25.87
C ASN A 319 9.15 9.69 -24.52
N VAL A 320 10.05 8.73 -24.26
CA VAL A 320 10.74 8.60 -22.96
C VAL A 320 11.75 9.71 -22.68
N HIS A 321 12.22 10.41 -23.72
CA HIS A 321 13.20 11.48 -23.58
C HIS A 321 12.52 12.83 -23.31
N ASN A 322 11.46 13.18 -24.03
CA ASN A 322 10.78 14.47 -23.85
C ASN A 322 9.47 14.41 -23.03
N THR A 323 9.01 13.23 -22.62
CA THR A 323 7.80 12.94 -21.83
C THR A 323 6.45 13.22 -22.51
N LYS A 324 6.47 13.74 -23.75
CA LYS A 324 5.25 14.02 -24.53
C LYS A 324 4.65 12.74 -25.09
N LEU A 325 3.38 12.81 -25.47
CA LEU A 325 2.72 11.77 -26.24
C LEU A 325 3.36 11.63 -27.63
N LYS A 326 3.46 10.40 -28.13
CA LYS A 326 3.95 10.12 -29.49
C LYS A 326 3.02 10.64 -30.58
N PHE A 327 1.72 10.66 -30.30
CA PHE A 327 0.68 11.11 -31.21
C PHE A 327 -0.36 11.93 -30.43
N GLU A 328 -0.98 12.89 -31.11
CA GLU A 328 -2.02 13.74 -30.53
C GLU A 328 -3.41 13.14 -30.70
N GLY A 329 -4.31 13.48 -29.76
CA GLY A 329 -5.71 13.06 -29.80
C GLY A 329 -5.92 11.55 -29.96
N ASN A 330 -6.97 11.19 -30.70
CA ASN A 330 -7.35 9.79 -30.92
C ASN A 330 -6.33 8.99 -31.76
N GLN A 331 -5.38 9.65 -32.43
CA GLN A 331 -4.34 8.95 -33.17
C GLN A 331 -3.47 8.08 -32.25
N LEU A 332 -3.29 8.51 -30.99
CA LEU A 332 -2.57 7.74 -29.97
C LEU A 332 -3.19 6.36 -29.75
N CYS A 333 -4.52 6.28 -29.66
CA CYS A 333 -5.23 5.00 -29.48
C CYS A 333 -5.35 4.23 -30.81
N ALA A 334 -5.49 4.97 -31.91
CA ALA A 334 -5.63 4.44 -33.25
C ALA A 334 -4.41 3.67 -33.79
N GLN A 335 -3.25 3.77 -33.12
CA GLN A 335 -2.08 2.93 -33.38
C GLN A 335 -2.43 1.43 -33.39
N CYS A 336 -3.35 1.02 -32.51
CA CYS A 336 -3.76 -0.38 -32.37
C CYS A 336 -5.28 -0.56 -32.46
N HIS A 337 -6.08 0.46 -32.12
CA HIS A 337 -7.54 0.39 -32.17
C HIS A 337 -8.07 0.90 -33.51
N VAL A 338 -8.61 0.00 -34.34
CA VAL A 338 -9.12 0.31 -35.69
C VAL A 338 -10.04 1.55 -35.70
N PRO A 339 -9.60 2.68 -36.31
CA PRO A 339 -10.33 3.96 -36.25
C PRO A 339 -11.74 3.88 -36.83
N GLN A 340 -11.91 3.14 -37.93
CA GLN A 340 -13.20 2.96 -38.61
C GLN A 340 -14.24 2.25 -37.73
N LYS A 341 -13.79 1.59 -36.65
CA LYS A 341 -14.66 0.95 -35.67
C LYS A 341 -14.84 1.80 -34.41
N TYR A 342 -13.75 2.37 -33.87
CA TYR A 342 -13.75 2.98 -32.54
C TYR A 342 -13.75 4.52 -32.57
N ASN A 343 -13.14 5.16 -33.56
CA ASN A 343 -13.12 6.62 -33.69
C ASN A 343 -14.27 7.09 -34.61
N THR A 344 -15.51 6.75 -34.26
CA THR A 344 -16.71 7.11 -35.02
C THR A 344 -17.80 7.61 -34.11
N GLU A 345 -18.67 8.51 -34.61
CA GLU A 345 -19.81 9.02 -33.86
C GLU A 345 -20.75 7.91 -33.37
N LYS A 346 -20.84 6.80 -34.11
CA LYS A 346 -21.59 5.61 -33.68
C LYS A 346 -20.99 4.95 -32.44
N HIS A 347 -19.67 5.04 -32.25
CA HIS A 347 -19.01 4.51 -31.06
C HIS A 347 -19.08 5.50 -29.89
N HIS A 348 -18.67 6.75 -30.07
CA HIS A 348 -18.56 7.70 -28.95
C HIS A 348 -19.84 8.50 -28.67
N HIS A 349 -20.80 8.55 -29.60
CA HIS A 349 -22.08 9.27 -29.46
C HIS A 349 -21.95 10.78 -29.17
N HIS A 350 -20.93 11.40 -29.74
CA HIS A 350 -20.69 12.84 -29.67
C HIS A 350 -20.39 13.38 -31.06
N SER A 351 -20.54 14.68 -31.28
CA SER A 351 -20.12 15.30 -32.54
C SER A 351 -18.61 15.06 -32.77
N PRO A 352 -18.19 14.80 -34.02
CA PRO A 352 -16.78 14.70 -34.36
C PRO A 352 -16.00 15.94 -33.87
N ASN A 353 -14.77 15.74 -33.39
CA ASN A 353 -13.88 16.76 -32.83
C ASN A 353 -14.31 17.43 -31.51
N SER A 354 -15.41 17.02 -30.89
CA SER A 354 -15.74 17.45 -29.54
C SER A 354 -14.84 16.79 -28.48
N GLU A 355 -14.76 17.37 -27.28
CA GLU A 355 -14.12 16.74 -26.12
C GLU A 355 -14.69 15.33 -25.84
N GLY A 356 -15.99 15.15 -25.98
CA GLY A 356 -16.64 13.84 -25.80
C GLY A 356 -16.29 12.80 -26.88
N ALA A 357 -15.73 13.23 -28.01
CA ALA A 357 -15.23 12.31 -29.04
C ALA A 357 -13.81 11.80 -28.76
N GLN A 358 -13.08 12.38 -27.80
CA GLN A 358 -11.72 11.95 -27.48
C GLN A 358 -11.73 10.65 -26.66
N CYS A 359 -11.02 9.62 -27.14
CA CYS A 359 -10.94 8.30 -26.51
C CYS A 359 -10.52 8.40 -25.04
N VAL A 360 -9.50 9.24 -24.76
CA VAL A 360 -8.94 9.43 -23.41
C VAL A 360 -9.94 10.02 -22.42
N ASN A 361 -10.93 10.79 -22.86
CA ASN A 361 -11.90 11.40 -21.95
C ASN A 361 -12.92 10.39 -21.40
N CYS A 362 -13.16 9.29 -22.11
CA CYS A 362 -14.01 8.19 -21.66
C CYS A 362 -13.21 7.05 -21.01
N HIS A 363 -12.09 6.66 -21.63
CA HIS A 363 -11.34 5.47 -21.25
C HIS A 363 -10.21 5.73 -20.24
N MET A 364 -9.83 6.99 -20.06
CA MET A 364 -8.84 7.43 -19.08
C MET A 364 -9.38 8.62 -18.28
N PRO A 365 -10.49 8.43 -17.53
CA PRO A 365 -11.05 9.50 -16.72
C PRO A 365 -10.00 10.00 -15.74
N GLY A 366 -9.94 11.31 -15.54
CA GLY A 366 -8.94 11.91 -14.67
C GLY A 366 -9.54 12.51 -13.41
N GLN A 367 -8.65 12.95 -12.53
CA GLN A 367 -8.97 13.71 -11.33
C GLN A 367 -7.85 14.72 -11.04
N TYR A 368 -8.18 15.72 -10.25
CA TYR A 368 -7.19 16.71 -9.80
C TYR A 368 -6.42 16.19 -8.60
N PHE A 369 -5.10 16.14 -8.76
CA PHE A 369 -4.14 15.92 -7.70
C PHE A 369 -3.64 17.27 -7.15
N MET A 370 -3.38 17.34 -5.84
CA MET A 370 -3.01 18.60 -5.13
C MET A 370 -3.96 19.77 -5.42
N GLY A 371 -5.21 19.47 -5.79
CA GLY A 371 -6.22 20.46 -6.18
C GLY A 371 -6.03 21.15 -7.53
N ARG A 372 -4.92 20.94 -8.27
CA ARG A 372 -4.61 21.66 -9.52
C ARG A 372 -4.03 20.79 -10.65
N ASP A 373 -3.35 19.71 -10.35
CA ASP A 373 -2.69 18.84 -11.34
C ASP A 373 -3.66 17.76 -11.87
N PHE A 374 -4.20 17.95 -13.07
CA PHE A 374 -5.13 16.98 -13.66
C PHE A 374 -4.40 15.74 -14.17
N ARG A 375 -4.64 14.60 -13.52
CA ARG A 375 -4.02 13.31 -13.85
C ARG A 375 -5.04 12.32 -14.37
N ARG A 376 -4.70 11.63 -15.45
CA ARG A 376 -5.54 10.60 -16.07
C ARG A 376 -5.27 9.23 -15.47
N ASP A 377 -6.34 8.47 -15.23
CA ASP A 377 -6.25 7.06 -14.88
C ASP A 377 -5.71 6.23 -16.07
N HIS A 378 -4.93 5.17 -15.78
CA HIS A 378 -4.24 4.35 -16.78
C HIS A 378 -4.76 2.90 -16.84
N ASN A 379 -5.98 2.62 -16.37
CA ASN A 379 -6.57 1.29 -16.50
C ASN A 379 -7.21 1.06 -17.89
N PHE A 380 -7.39 2.12 -18.69
CA PHE A 380 -7.93 2.11 -20.06
C PHE A 380 -9.29 1.39 -20.20
N ARG A 381 -10.13 1.46 -19.17
CA ARG A 381 -11.32 0.62 -19.08
C ARG A 381 -12.47 1.09 -19.96
N ILE A 382 -13.38 0.17 -20.24
CA ILE A 382 -14.70 0.50 -20.79
C ILE A 382 -15.49 1.24 -19.69
N PRO A 383 -16.13 2.39 -19.96
CA PRO A 383 -16.93 3.10 -18.98
C PRO A 383 -18.02 2.21 -18.36
N ARG A 384 -18.09 2.19 -17.02
CA ARG A 384 -19.03 1.38 -16.24
C ARG A 384 -19.76 2.23 -15.19
N PRO A 385 -20.67 3.13 -15.58
CA PRO A 385 -21.42 3.96 -14.64
C PRO A 385 -22.27 3.12 -13.66
N ASP A 386 -22.63 1.89 -14.04
CA ASP A 386 -23.31 0.92 -13.18
C ASP A 386 -22.45 0.46 -12.00
N VAL A 387 -21.14 0.31 -12.21
CA VAL A 387 -20.17 0.01 -11.16
C VAL A 387 -19.97 1.25 -10.30
N SER A 388 -19.74 2.40 -10.92
CA SER A 388 -19.56 3.68 -10.23
C SER A 388 -20.70 4.05 -9.30
N LYS A 389 -21.96 3.80 -9.71
CA LYS A 389 -23.13 3.99 -8.85
C LYS A 389 -23.07 3.15 -7.58
N LYS A 390 -22.61 1.90 -7.68
CA LYS A 390 -22.59 0.96 -6.54
C LYS A 390 -21.45 1.24 -5.56
N VAL A 391 -20.27 1.59 -6.07
CA VAL A 391 -19.05 1.76 -5.25
C VAL A 391 -18.73 3.23 -4.96
N ASN A 392 -19.60 4.15 -5.37
CA ASN A 392 -19.44 5.59 -5.24
C ASN A 392 -18.11 6.11 -5.83
N SER A 393 -17.73 5.61 -7.00
CA SER A 393 -16.55 6.10 -7.74
C SER A 393 -16.93 7.10 -8.84
N PRO A 394 -16.02 7.98 -9.27
CA PRO A 394 -16.25 8.83 -10.44
C PRO A 394 -16.51 7.99 -11.71
N ASN A 395 -17.30 8.54 -12.63
CA ASN A 395 -17.48 7.98 -13.97
C ASN A 395 -17.31 9.05 -15.05
N ALA A 396 -16.81 8.65 -16.21
CA ALA A 396 -16.48 9.58 -17.29
C ALA A 396 -17.67 10.43 -17.76
N CYS A 397 -18.89 9.87 -17.79
CA CYS A 397 -20.07 10.58 -18.29
C CYS A 397 -20.45 11.74 -17.35
N ASN A 398 -20.61 11.48 -16.05
CA ASN A 398 -21.07 12.49 -15.10
C ASN A 398 -19.99 13.52 -14.71
N GLN A 399 -18.72 13.30 -15.09
CA GLN A 399 -17.69 14.34 -14.96
C GLN A 399 -17.94 15.51 -15.94
N CYS A 400 -18.47 15.24 -17.13
CA CYS A 400 -18.87 16.25 -18.11
C CYS A 400 -20.35 16.64 -17.98
N HIS A 401 -21.24 15.66 -17.78
CA HIS A 401 -22.69 15.84 -17.68
C HIS A 401 -23.14 15.99 -16.22
N LYS A 402 -22.69 17.07 -15.58
CA LYS A 402 -22.93 17.34 -14.15
C LYS A 402 -24.41 17.56 -13.80
N ASP A 403 -25.22 17.93 -14.78
CA ASP A 403 -26.67 18.13 -14.66
C ASP A 403 -27.47 16.82 -14.78
N LYS A 404 -26.82 15.70 -15.09
CA LYS A 404 -27.45 14.39 -15.25
C LYS A 404 -27.13 13.47 -14.08
N THR A 405 -28.06 12.56 -13.79
CA THR A 405 -27.86 11.52 -12.78
C THR A 405 -26.97 10.39 -13.31
N VAL A 406 -26.44 9.56 -12.41
CA VAL A 406 -25.70 8.35 -12.82
C VAL A 406 -26.63 7.35 -13.52
N ASP A 407 -27.90 7.28 -13.14
CA ASP A 407 -28.90 6.42 -13.80
C ASP A 407 -29.13 6.80 -15.25
N TRP A 408 -29.07 8.10 -15.58
CA TRP A 408 -29.10 8.54 -16.97
C TRP A 408 -27.92 7.97 -17.76
N ALA A 409 -26.70 8.00 -17.20
CA ALA A 409 -25.52 7.46 -17.85
C ALA A 409 -25.61 5.93 -18.04
N ILE A 410 -26.15 5.22 -17.04
CA ILE A 410 -26.43 3.77 -17.14
C ILE A 410 -27.41 3.49 -18.27
N GLN A 411 -28.56 4.17 -18.30
CA GLN A 411 -29.58 3.96 -19.34
C GLN A 411 -29.03 4.25 -20.74
N LYS A 412 -28.22 5.30 -20.91
CA LYS A 412 -27.59 5.63 -22.19
C LYS A 412 -26.60 4.56 -22.63
N THR A 413 -25.68 4.18 -21.75
CA THR A 413 -24.66 3.17 -22.05
C THR A 413 -25.27 1.80 -22.33
N GLU A 414 -26.29 1.38 -21.58
CA GLU A 414 -27.04 0.15 -21.88
C GLU A 414 -27.78 0.22 -23.20
N LYS A 415 -28.39 1.37 -23.55
CA LYS A 415 -29.07 1.55 -24.84
C LYS A 415 -28.09 1.45 -26.02
N TRP A 416 -26.87 1.96 -25.86
CA TRP A 416 -25.87 2.01 -26.92
C TRP A 416 -25.08 0.71 -27.10
N TYR A 417 -24.66 0.10 -25.99
CA TYR A 417 -23.72 -1.02 -26.00
C TYR A 417 -24.29 -2.31 -25.41
N GLY A 418 -25.53 -2.28 -24.90
CA GLY A 418 -26.14 -3.37 -24.16
C GLY A 418 -25.68 -3.45 -22.71
N LYS A 419 -26.31 -4.35 -21.94
CA LYS A 419 -25.91 -4.62 -20.56
C LYS A 419 -24.53 -5.28 -20.50
N PRO A 420 -23.67 -4.87 -19.55
CA PRO A 420 -22.39 -5.53 -19.36
C PRO A 420 -22.56 -7.03 -19.10
N LYS A 421 -21.79 -7.86 -19.81
CA LYS A 421 -21.86 -9.33 -19.70
C LYS A 421 -21.06 -9.91 -18.52
N THR A 422 -20.25 -9.09 -17.86
CA THR A 422 -19.35 -9.54 -16.79
C THR A 422 -19.33 -8.55 -15.63
N ASP A 423 -19.27 -9.10 -14.43
CA ASP A 423 -19.09 -8.32 -13.21
C ASP A 423 -17.67 -7.75 -13.13
N HIS A 424 -17.59 -6.51 -12.65
CA HIS A 424 -16.32 -5.85 -12.38
C HIS A 424 -15.79 -6.29 -11.01
N HIS A 425 -14.49 -6.58 -10.89
CA HIS A 425 -13.88 -7.01 -9.63
C HIS A 425 -14.10 -5.99 -8.50
N GLY A 426 -14.21 -4.71 -8.85
CA GLY A 426 -14.50 -3.65 -7.90
C GLY A 426 -15.80 -3.78 -7.11
N LEU A 427 -16.81 -4.46 -7.67
CA LEU A 427 -18.02 -4.76 -6.91
C LEU A 427 -17.73 -5.72 -5.76
N THR A 428 -16.90 -6.74 -6.01
CA THR A 428 -16.46 -7.68 -4.98
C THR A 428 -15.57 -7.01 -3.94
N PHE A 429 -14.67 -6.11 -4.37
CA PHE A 429 -13.82 -5.37 -3.43
C PHE A 429 -14.66 -4.48 -2.51
N TYR A 430 -15.64 -3.78 -3.06
CA TYR A 430 -16.58 -2.99 -2.28
C TYR A 430 -17.41 -3.83 -1.30
N GLU A 431 -17.94 -4.97 -1.73
CA GLU A 431 -18.66 -5.90 -0.84
C GLU A 431 -17.76 -6.44 0.28
N ALA A 432 -16.48 -6.70 -0.01
CA ALA A 432 -15.50 -7.13 0.97
C ALA A 432 -15.19 -6.03 1.99
N ASP A 433 -15.06 -4.77 1.54
CA ASP A 433 -14.89 -3.60 2.42
C ASP A 433 -16.09 -3.39 3.35
N LEU A 434 -17.29 -3.70 2.87
CA LEU A 434 -18.52 -3.74 3.66
C LEU A 434 -18.66 -5.01 4.52
N LYS A 435 -17.68 -5.92 4.50
CA LYS A 435 -17.65 -7.20 5.23
C LYS A 435 -18.88 -8.08 4.94
N VAL A 436 -19.36 -8.08 3.70
CA VAL A 436 -20.44 -8.97 3.27
C VAL A 436 -19.90 -10.40 3.15
N ASP A 437 -20.46 -11.36 3.90
CA ASP A 437 -19.98 -12.75 3.94
C ASP A 437 -19.87 -13.42 2.55
N SER A 438 -20.82 -13.12 1.65
CA SER A 438 -20.83 -13.68 0.29
C SER A 438 -19.63 -13.24 -0.57
N SER A 439 -18.92 -12.17 -0.17
CA SER A 439 -17.74 -11.69 -0.90
C SER A 439 -16.53 -12.62 -0.77
N TYR A 440 -16.48 -13.49 0.26
CA TYR A 440 -15.39 -14.47 0.44
C TYR A 440 -15.19 -15.36 -0.79
N GLN A 441 -16.25 -16.00 -1.27
CA GLN A 441 -16.18 -16.90 -2.43
C GLN A 441 -15.86 -16.13 -3.72
N LYS A 442 -16.35 -14.89 -3.83
CA LYS A 442 -16.06 -14.03 -4.98
C LYS A 442 -14.59 -13.61 -4.99
N LEU A 443 -14.00 -13.29 -3.83
CA LEU A 443 -12.57 -12.99 -3.70
C LEU A 443 -11.72 -14.20 -4.08
N LYS A 444 -12.02 -15.39 -3.55
CA LYS A 444 -11.32 -16.63 -3.93
C LYS A 444 -11.33 -16.83 -5.45
N LYS A 445 -12.50 -16.68 -6.09
CA LYS A 445 -12.62 -16.76 -7.56
C LYS A 445 -11.75 -15.73 -8.28
N ILE A 446 -11.65 -14.49 -7.79
CA ILE A 446 -10.78 -13.46 -8.38
C ILE A 446 -9.30 -13.84 -8.23
N ILE A 447 -8.89 -14.31 -7.05
CA ILE A 447 -7.49 -14.67 -6.76
C ILE A 447 -7.04 -15.87 -7.59
N ASP A 448 -7.91 -16.85 -7.80
CA ASP A 448 -7.58 -18.09 -8.52
C ASP A 448 -7.68 -17.95 -10.05
N ASP A 449 -8.37 -16.90 -10.54
CA ASP A 449 -8.50 -16.62 -11.99
C ASP A 449 -7.22 -15.99 -12.55
N LYS A 450 -6.40 -16.83 -13.20
CA LYS A 450 -5.15 -16.43 -13.88
C LYS A 450 -5.35 -15.43 -15.03
N ASN A 451 -6.58 -15.21 -15.49
CA ASN A 451 -6.88 -14.17 -16.49
C ASN A 451 -7.04 -12.77 -15.86
N LYS A 452 -7.16 -12.69 -14.53
CA LYS A 452 -7.10 -11.41 -13.81
C LYS A 452 -5.67 -10.92 -13.72
N SER A 453 -5.48 -9.61 -13.75
CA SER A 453 -4.15 -9.03 -13.59
C SER A 453 -3.57 -9.39 -12.22
N LEU A 454 -2.24 -9.49 -12.18
CA LEU A 454 -1.50 -9.83 -10.96
C LEU A 454 -1.85 -8.88 -9.80
N ILE A 455 -1.98 -7.58 -10.07
CA ILE A 455 -2.29 -6.59 -9.03
C ILE A 455 -3.72 -6.73 -8.48
N VAL A 456 -4.70 -7.12 -9.32
CA VAL A 456 -6.07 -7.39 -8.86
C VAL A 456 -6.11 -8.66 -8.00
N ARG A 457 -5.37 -9.70 -8.40
CA ARG A 457 -5.24 -10.93 -7.60
C ARG A 457 -4.57 -10.64 -6.25
N ARG A 458 -3.52 -9.82 -6.24
CA ARG A 458 -2.83 -9.35 -5.04
C ARG A 458 -3.77 -8.57 -4.11
N THR A 459 -4.52 -7.58 -4.62
CA THR A 459 -5.53 -6.86 -3.82
C THR A 459 -6.59 -7.83 -3.26
N GLY A 460 -6.97 -8.85 -4.02
CA GLY A 460 -7.87 -9.90 -3.54
C GLY A 460 -7.33 -10.62 -2.29
N ILE A 461 -6.04 -10.97 -2.26
CA ILE A 461 -5.38 -11.62 -1.11
C ILE A 461 -5.38 -10.68 0.11
N GLU A 462 -5.09 -9.40 -0.08
CA GLU A 462 -5.15 -8.40 0.99
C GLU A 462 -6.55 -8.30 1.61
N LEU A 463 -7.58 -8.15 0.77
CA LEU A 463 -8.97 -8.06 1.22
C LEU A 463 -9.44 -9.34 1.88
N LEU A 464 -9.00 -10.51 1.40
CA LEU A 464 -9.29 -11.80 2.00
C LEU A 464 -8.76 -11.84 3.44
N ALA A 465 -7.49 -11.48 3.63
CA ALA A 465 -6.86 -11.53 4.93
C ALA A 465 -7.41 -10.48 5.91
N ARG A 466 -7.66 -9.26 5.42
CA ARG A 466 -8.21 -8.14 6.20
C ARG A 466 -9.63 -8.42 6.70
N ASN A 467 -10.49 -8.96 5.82
CA ASN A 467 -11.93 -9.06 6.11
C ASN A 467 -12.38 -10.47 6.53
N PHE A 468 -11.58 -11.51 6.27
CA PHE A 468 -11.87 -12.90 6.67
C PHE A 468 -10.71 -13.51 7.49
N PRO A 469 -10.32 -12.89 8.62
CA PRO A 469 -9.20 -13.34 9.43
C PRO A 469 -9.30 -14.78 9.96
N GLN A 470 -10.52 -15.30 10.10
CA GLN A 470 -10.81 -16.69 10.46
C GLN A 470 -10.42 -17.70 9.36
N LYS A 471 -10.14 -17.23 8.14
CA LYS A 471 -9.72 -18.02 6.98
C LYS A 471 -8.20 -17.95 6.75
N ASN A 472 -7.44 -17.71 7.81
CA ASN A 472 -5.98 -17.51 7.75
C ASN A 472 -5.21 -18.57 6.96
N GLU A 473 -5.61 -19.85 7.04
CA GLU A 473 -4.94 -20.95 6.34
C GLU A 473 -5.05 -20.86 4.81
N GLU A 474 -6.04 -20.14 4.28
CA GLU A 474 -6.22 -19.91 2.84
C GLU A 474 -5.08 -19.09 2.21
N LEU A 475 -4.25 -18.44 3.05
CA LEU A 475 -3.10 -17.66 2.59
C LEU A 475 -1.84 -18.51 2.36
N ILE A 476 -1.78 -19.71 2.96
CA ILE A 476 -0.60 -20.60 2.91
C ILE A 476 -0.18 -20.96 1.48
N PRO A 477 -1.11 -21.29 0.54
CA PRO A 477 -0.72 -21.63 -0.83
C PRO A 477 0.06 -20.53 -1.55
N TYR A 478 -0.15 -19.26 -1.18
CA TYR A 478 0.51 -18.13 -1.84
C TYR A 478 1.99 -18.00 -1.46
N LEU A 479 2.44 -18.63 -0.37
CA LEU A 479 3.84 -18.60 0.08
C LEU A 479 4.81 -19.23 -0.93
N THR A 480 4.30 -20.05 -1.86
CA THR A 480 5.09 -20.74 -2.88
C THR A 480 4.79 -20.27 -4.30
N GLU A 481 4.04 -19.18 -4.47
CA GLU A 481 3.75 -18.61 -5.79
C GLU A 481 5.03 -18.15 -6.50
N LYS A 482 5.06 -18.26 -7.83
CA LYS A 482 6.23 -17.80 -8.61
C LYS A 482 6.41 -16.28 -8.51
N GLU A 483 5.30 -15.56 -8.54
CA GLU A 483 5.26 -14.10 -8.51
C GLU A 483 5.54 -13.59 -7.08
N SER A 484 6.62 -12.82 -6.92
CA SER A 484 7.04 -12.23 -5.64
C SER A 484 5.91 -11.43 -4.98
N ALA A 485 5.13 -10.71 -5.78
CA ALA A 485 4.00 -9.91 -5.33
C ALA A 485 2.90 -10.72 -4.62
N LEU A 486 2.62 -11.96 -5.06
CA LEU A 486 1.64 -12.83 -4.40
C LEU A 486 2.22 -13.50 -3.16
N ARG A 487 3.49 -13.95 -3.22
CA ARG A 487 4.21 -14.47 -2.04
C ARG A 487 4.22 -13.45 -0.91
N TYR A 488 4.62 -12.21 -1.22
CA TYR A 488 4.68 -11.12 -0.27
C TYR A 488 3.31 -10.86 0.34
N GLN A 489 2.27 -10.74 -0.49
CA GLN A 489 0.94 -10.42 0.01
C GLN A 489 0.35 -11.52 0.89
N GLY A 490 0.57 -12.79 0.55
CA GLY A 490 0.19 -13.92 1.39
C GLY A 490 0.91 -13.87 2.75
N LEU A 491 2.23 -13.69 2.74
CA LEU A 491 3.05 -13.65 3.94
C LEU A 491 2.77 -12.44 4.84
N ALA A 492 2.59 -11.25 4.26
CA ALA A 492 2.41 -10.00 5.00
C ALA A 492 1.14 -9.97 5.85
N ASN A 493 0.14 -10.81 5.53
CA ASN A 493 -1.14 -10.84 6.23
C ASN A 493 -1.39 -12.15 6.99
N LEU A 494 -0.40 -13.04 7.02
CA LEU A 494 -0.52 -14.35 7.63
C LEU A 494 -0.38 -14.25 9.16
N ARG A 495 -1.37 -14.75 9.89
CA ARG A 495 -1.29 -14.91 11.34
C ARG A 495 -0.50 -16.16 11.68
N MET A 496 0.55 -15.99 12.48
CA MET A 496 1.49 -17.07 12.75
C MET A 496 0.93 -18.09 13.76
N THR A 497 1.05 -19.36 13.42
CA THR A 497 0.93 -20.50 14.34
C THR A 497 2.19 -21.35 14.19
N GLU A 498 2.45 -22.26 15.13
CA GLU A 498 3.61 -23.17 15.02
C GLU A 498 3.58 -24.00 13.71
N SER A 499 2.41 -24.47 13.30
CA SER A 499 2.24 -25.22 12.04
C SER A 499 2.58 -24.35 10.82
N ILE A 500 2.12 -23.10 10.82
CA ILE A 500 2.38 -22.14 9.74
C ILE A 500 3.85 -21.72 9.72
N ALA A 501 4.49 -21.57 10.87
CA ALA A 501 5.90 -21.18 10.97
C ALA A 501 6.80 -22.15 10.19
N LYS A 502 6.50 -23.45 10.21
CA LYS A 502 7.23 -24.47 9.41
C LYS A 502 7.19 -24.20 7.90
N LYS A 503 6.16 -23.51 7.40
CA LYS A 503 6.02 -23.10 5.99
C LYS A 503 6.69 -21.76 5.69
N VAL A 504 6.83 -20.90 6.70
CA VAL A 504 7.44 -19.56 6.56
C VAL A 504 8.95 -19.60 6.75
N VAL A 505 9.48 -20.49 7.60
CA VAL A 505 10.93 -20.62 7.86
C VAL A 505 11.79 -20.71 6.58
N PRO A 506 11.44 -21.51 5.55
CA PRO A 506 12.20 -21.53 4.30
C PRO A 506 12.31 -20.18 3.60
N LEU A 507 11.33 -19.28 3.77
CA LEU A 507 11.30 -17.95 3.15
C LEU A 507 12.35 -16.99 3.72
N LEU A 508 12.99 -17.32 4.84
CA LEU A 508 14.18 -16.61 5.34
C LEU A 508 15.35 -16.66 4.34
N LYS A 509 15.33 -17.63 3.41
CA LYS A 509 16.30 -17.80 2.32
C LYS A 509 15.73 -17.44 0.94
N ASP A 510 14.55 -16.81 0.85
CA ASP A 510 13.97 -16.38 -0.44
C ASP A 510 14.92 -15.42 -1.15
N SER A 511 14.99 -15.50 -2.49
CA SER A 511 15.84 -14.62 -3.29
C SER A 511 15.44 -13.15 -3.17
N ILE A 512 14.15 -12.88 -2.89
CA ILE A 512 13.56 -11.54 -2.85
C ILE A 512 13.66 -10.93 -1.45
N LYS A 513 14.25 -9.73 -1.34
CA LYS A 513 14.46 -9.05 -0.06
C LYS A 513 13.17 -8.83 0.74
N ALA A 514 12.10 -8.32 0.12
CA ALA A 514 10.83 -8.08 0.82
C ALA A 514 10.26 -9.34 1.47
N ILE A 515 10.47 -10.51 0.87
CA ILE A 515 10.00 -11.79 1.41
C ILE A 515 10.80 -12.17 2.65
N ARG A 516 12.14 -12.08 2.57
CA ARG A 516 13.01 -12.39 3.72
C ARG A 516 12.73 -11.53 4.93
N ILE A 517 12.68 -10.20 4.74
CA ILE A 517 12.46 -9.26 5.85
C ILE A 517 11.07 -9.44 6.47
N GLN A 518 10.05 -9.73 5.65
CA GLN A 518 8.70 -10.00 6.16
C GLN A 518 8.64 -11.35 6.91
N ALA A 519 9.35 -12.37 6.43
CA ALA A 519 9.43 -13.67 7.12
C ALA A 519 10.13 -13.54 8.48
N ALA A 520 11.22 -12.78 8.56
CA ALA A 520 11.90 -12.49 9.82
C ALA A 520 10.99 -11.75 10.80
N PHE A 521 10.31 -10.70 10.35
CA PHE A 521 9.34 -9.99 11.19
C PHE A 521 8.23 -10.91 11.72
N ALA A 522 7.67 -11.76 10.85
CA ALA A 522 6.58 -12.66 11.21
C ALA A 522 6.99 -13.75 12.22
N LEU A 523 8.27 -14.17 12.20
CA LEU A 523 8.82 -15.18 13.12
C LEU A 523 9.40 -14.58 14.41
N ALA A 524 9.56 -13.26 14.50
CA ALA A 524 10.23 -12.58 15.62
C ALA A 524 9.63 -12.89 17.00
N ALA A 525 8.30 -13.06 17.07
CA ALA A 525 7.58 -13.34 18.32
C ALA A 525 7.86 -14.73 18.90
N ASN A 526 8.22 -15.69 18.05
CA ASN A 526 8.33 -17.11 18.40
C ASN A 526 9.59 -17.72 17.75
N GLN A 527 10.75 -17.18 18.12
CA GLN A 527 12.04 -17.64 17.58
C GLN A 527 12.36 -19.11 17.88
N ASN A 528 11.70 -19.70 18.89
CA ASN A 528 11.78 -21.12 19.21
C ASN A 528 11.17 -22.03 18.14
N TRP A 529 10.33 -21.50 17.23
CA TRP A 529 9.81 -22.25 16.08
C TRP A 529 10.79 -22.33 14.91
N ILE A 530 11.93 -21.62 15.00
CA ILE A 530 12.95 -21.58 13.96
C ILE A 530 13.98 -22.69 14.24
N PRO A 531 14.14 -23.67 13.34
CA PRO A 531 15.19 -24.69 13.45
C PRO A 531 16.59 -24.07 13.41
N ASP A 532 17.57 -24.75 14.01
CA ASP A 532 18.95 -24.26 14.13
C ASP A 532 19.59 -23.91 12.77
N GLU A 533 19.34 -24.72 11.74
CA GLU A 533 19.83 -24.51 10.36
C GLU A 533 19.31 -23.22 9.67
N TYR A 534 18.32 -22.54 10.27
CA TYR A 534 17.76 -21.27 9.79
C TYR A 534 18.07 -20.09 10.71
N LYS A 535 18.75 -20.29 11.85
CA LYS A 535 19.07 -19.20 12.79
C LYS A 535 19.91 -18.11 12.15
N GLU A 536 20.95 -18.47 11.41
CA GLU A 536 21.77 -17.50 10.68
C GLU A 536 20.97 -16.75 9.62
N SER A 537 20.08 -17.44 8.90
CA SER A 537 19.21 -16.82 7.90
C SER A 537 18.20 -15.86 8.53
N PHE A 538 17.66 -16.22 9.70
CA PHE A 538 16.82 -15.35 10.50
C PHE A 538 17.58 -14.08 10.94
N ASP A 539 18.78 -14.22 11.50
CA ASP A 539 19.58 -13.09 11.95
C ASP A 539 19.93 -12.14 10.80
N LYS A 540 20.28 -12.70 9.62
CA LYS A 540 20.53 -11.91 8.42
C LYS A 540 19.28 -11.16 7.96
N ALA A 541 18.15 -11.85 7.83
CA ALA A 541 16.90 -11.24 7.39
C ALA A 541 16.34 -10.22 8.41
N LEU A 542 16.55 -10.45 9.70
CA LEU A 542 16.21 -9.51 10.77
C LEU A 542 17.06 -8.23 10.70
N LYS A 543 18.36 -8.36 10.43
CA LYS A 543 19.24 -7.19 10.17
C LYS A 543 18.79 -6.42 8.93
N GLU A 544 18.44 -7.12 7.85
CA GLU A 544 17.87 -6.50 6.64
C GLU A 544 16.56 -5.75 6.94
N TYR A 545 15.69 -6.31 7.79
CA TYR A 545 14.45 -5.66 8.23
C TYR A 545 14.75 -4.37 9.03
N ILE A 546 15.64 -4.45 10.01
CA ILE A 546 16.01 -3.29 10.85
C ILE A 546 16.61 -2.19 9.99
N ALA A 547 17.55 -2.52 9.10
CA ALA A 547 18.15 -1.55 8.18
C ALA A 547 17.11 -0.87 7.28
N ALA A 548 16.10 -1.62 6.80
CA ALA A 548 15.01 -1.07 6.01
C ALA A 548 14.14 -0.07 6.81
N GLN A 549 13.92 -0.33 8.10
CA GLN A 549 13.21 0.63 8.96
C GLN A 549 14.10 1.82 9.33
N GLU A 550 15.40 1.61 9.55
CA GLU A 550 16.37 2.69 9.83
C GLU A 550 16.52 3.65 8.64
N TYR A 551 16.50 3.13 7.41
CA TYR A 551 16.48 3.95 6.19
C TYR A 551 15.25 4.87 6.12
N ASN A 552 14.11 4.42 6.64
CA ASN A 552 12.85 5.16 6.69
C ASN A 552 12.56 5.79 8.06
N TYR A 553 13.53 5.85 8.95
CA TYR A 553 13.31 6.25 10.34
C TYR A 553 12.90 7.72 10.49
N ASP A 554 13.08 8.53 9.45
CA ASP A 554 12.51 9.86 9.34
C ASP A 554 10.97 9.87 9.27
N PHE A 555 10.33 8.73 9.03
CA PHE A 555 8.88 8.54 9.09
C PHE A 555 8.39 7.88 10.39
N PRO A 556 7.21 8.28 10.91
CA PRO A 556 6.66 7.70 12.13
C PRO A 556 6.28 6.23 11.93
N THR A 557 5.90 5.81 10.72
CA THR A 557 5.54 4.43 10.39
C THR A 557 6.72 3.45 10.50
N ALA A 558 7.95 3.88 10.22
CA ALA A 558 9.13 3.05 10.38
C ALA A 558 9.50 2.86 11.85
N LYS A 559 9.37 3.92 12.66
CA LYS A 559 9.50 3.84 14.13
C LYS A 559 8.45 2.91 14.73
N LEU A 560 7.19 3.03 14.31
CA LEU A 560 6.11 2.12 14.69
C LEU A 560 6.46 0.66 14.37
N SER A 561 7.01 0.42 13.17
CA SER A 561 7.44 -0.90 12.72
C SER A 561 8.59 -1.47 13.57
N LEU A 562 9.58 -0.65 13.94
CA LEU A 562 10.62 -1.03 14.90
C LEU A 562 10.03 -1.32 16.29
N GLY A 563 9.10 -0.51 16.77
CA GLY A 563 8.39 -0.76 18.03
C GLY A 563 7.68 -2.12 18.02
N ASN A 564 6.97 -2.44 16.94
CA ASN A 564 6.31 -3.74 16.76
C ASN A 564 7.32 -4.90 16.70
N LEU A 565 8.45 -4.70 16.02
CA LEU A 565 9.50 -5.70 15.97
C LEU A 565 10.06 -5.99 17.36
N TYR A 566 10.47 -4.96 18.10
CA TYR A 566 11.05 -5.13 19.43
C TYR A 566 10.04 -5.65 20.45
N TYR A 567 8.76 -5.29 20.30
CA TYR A 567 7.66 -5.89 21.04
C TYR A 567 7.59 -7.41 20.80
N ASN A 568 7.66 -7.84 19.53
CA ASN A 568 7.69 -9.25 19.18
C ASN A 568 8.95 -9.96 19.72
N LEU A 569 10.11 -9.31 19.65
CA LEU A 569 11.36 -9.81 20.23
C LEU A 569 11.36 -9.81 21.78
N LYS A 570 10.30 -9.31 22.42
CA LYS A 570 10.15 -9.14 23.88
C LYS A 570 11.16 -8.18 24.50
N ASP A 571 11.81 -7.35 23.70
CA ASP A 571 12.62 -6.22 24.14
C ASP A 571 11.67 -5.02 24.38
N TYR A 572 10.91 -5.12 25.48
CA TYR A 572 9.86 -4.16 25.81
C TYR A 572 10.40 -2.75 26.07
N GLY A 573 11.66 -2.62 26.50
CA GLY A 573 12.32 -1.33 26.68
C GLY A 573 12.49 -0.58 25.34
N LYS A 574 12.99 -1.27 24.31
CA LYS A 574 13.08 -0.67 22.96
C LYS A 574 11.70 -0.48 22.32
N ALA A 575 10.77 -1.41 22.54
CA ALA A 575 9.41 -1.25 22.05
C ALA A 575 8.76 0.03 22.59
N GLU A 576 8.84 0.25 23.91
CA GLU A 576 8.34 1.47 24.57
C GLU A 576 8.97 2.72 23.98
N LYS A 577 10.30 2.71 23.82
CA LYS A 577 11.06 3.82 23.23
C LYS A 577 10.51 4.19 21.85
N TYR A 578 10.44 3.23 20.92
CA TYR A 578 10.02 3.53 19.54
C TYR A 578 8.55 3.92 19.43
N PHE A 579 7.66 3.34 20.25
CA PHE A 579 6.27 3.79 20.29
C PHE A 579 6.14 5.23 20.80
N LYS A 580 6.91 5.62 21.83
CA LYS A 580 6.94 7.01 22.31
C LYS A 580 7.47 7.97 21.25
N GLU A 581 8.60 7.66 20.62
CA GLU A 581 9.14 8.49 19.53
C GLU A 581 8.17 8.60 18.34
N THR A 582 7.37 7.57 18.07
CA THR A 582 6.32 7.61 17.05
C THR A 582 5.23 8.62 17.42
N ILE A 583 4.74 8.56 18.67
CA ILE A 583 3.70 9.46 19.19
C ILE A 583 4.20 10.91 19.28
N GLU A 584 5.47 11.11 19.63
CA GLU A 584 6.11 12.43 19.64
C GLU A 584 6.20 13.04 18.24
N GLN A 585 6.48 12.22 17.22
CA GLN A 585 6.60 12.68 15.84
C GLN A 585 5.24 12.88 15.15
N ASP A 586 4.29 11.98 15.38
CA ASP A 586 2.93 12.06 14.85
C ASP A 586 1.91 11.63 15.93
N PRO A 587 1.38 12.59 16.70
CA PRO A 587 0.36 12.34 17.71
C PRO A 587 -0.94 11.76 17.13
N ASP A 588 -1.23 12.00 15.85
CA ASP A 588 -2.45 11.54 15.17
C ASP A 588 -2.29 10.11 14.61
N LEU A 589 -1.09 9.52 14.68
CA LEU A 589 -0.87 8.10 14.38
C LEU A 589 -1.34 7.21 15.56
N TYR A 590 -2.67 7.14 15.74
CA TYR A 590 -3.32 6.46 16.86
C TYR A 590 -2.90 5.00 17.06
N GLN A 591 -2.46 4.31 15.99
CA GLN A 591 -1.95 2.94 16.09
C GLN A 591 -0.75 2.81 17.04
N ALA A 592 0.12 3.83 17.13
CA ALA A 592 1.24 3.83 18.07
C ALA A 592 0.77 3.94 19.52
N GLN A 593 -0.25 4.76 19.78
CA GLN A 593 -0.88 4.88 21.09
C GLN A 593 -1.50 3.54 21.50
N LEU A 594 -2.21 2.89 20.57
CA LEU A 594 -2.82 1.58 20.80
C LEU A 594 -1.76 0.52 21.14
N ASN A 595 -0.68 0.45 20.37
CA ASN A 595 0.38 -0.54 20.60
C ASN A 595 1.13 -0.30 21.92
N LEU A 596 1.33 0.96 22.31
CA LEU A 596 1.90 1.30 23.60
C LEU A 596 0.94 0.95 24.76
N ALA A 597 -0.37 1.10 24.59
CA ALA A 597 -1.35 0.66 25.58
C ALA A 597 -1.30 -0.86 25.80
N TYR A 598 -1.23 -1.64 24.70
CA TYR A 598 -1.06 -3.10 24.79
C TYR A 598 0.28 -3.50 25.43
N LEU A 599 1.37 -2.79 25.13
CA LEU A 599 2.64 -2.98 25.81
C LEU A 599 2.50 -2.79 27.33
N TYR A 600 1.91 -1.67 27.75
CA TYR A 600 1.72 -1.38 29.17
C TYR A 600 0.86 -2.43 29.88
N ASN A 601 -0.22 -2.87 29.22
CA ASN A 601 -1.04 -3.97 29.73
C ASN A 601 -0.20 -5.24 29.98
N ASN A 602 0.64 -5.62 29.00
CA ASN A 602 1.46 -6.83 29.09
C ASN A 602 2.67 -6.70 30.03
N THR A 603 3.09 -5.48 30.37
CA THR A 603 4.15 -5.20 31.35
C THR A 603 3.62 -4.86 32.75
N ASN A 604 2.33 -5.14 33.02
CA ASN A 604 1.65 -4.90 34.30
C ASN A 604 1.60 -3.42 34.74
N LYS A 605 1.62 -2.48 33.78
CA LYS A 605 1.37 -1.04 33.96
C LYS A 605 -0.10 -0.76 33.66
N LYS A 606 -1.00 -1.30 34.49
CA LYS A 606 -2.44 -1.42 34.17
C LYS A 606 -3.13 -0.06 34.12
N GLU A 607 -2.81 0.83 35.06
CA GLU A 607 -3.40 2.17 35.16
C GLU A 607 -3.06 3.01 33.92
N GLU A 608 -1.80 2.96 33.45
CA GLU A 608 -1.40 3.64 32.23
C GLU A 608 -2.08 3.06 30.99
N ALA A 609 -2.19 1.72 30.91
CA ALA A 609 -2.89 1.06 29.81
C ALA A 609 -4.37 1.47 29.74
N VAL A 610 -5.09 1.50 30.87
CA VAL A 610 -6.48 1.97 30.95
C VAL A 610 -6.60 3.39 30.40
N ARG A 611 -5.76 4.32 30.87
CA ARG A 611 -5.76 5.72 30.41
C ARG A 611 -5.50 5.83 28.91
N MET A 612 -4.55 5.06 28.38
CA MET A 612 -4.22 5.10 26.95
C MET A 612 -5.31 4.49 26.07
N PHE A 613 -5.92 3.38 26.48
CA PHE A 613 -7.07 2.80 25.77
C PHE A 613 -8.25 3.76 25.74
N LYS A 614 -8.57 4.44 26.86
CA LYS A 614 -9.64 5.46 26.89
C LYS A 614 -9.35 6.58 25.89
N LYS A 615 -8.14 7.16 25.91
CA LYS A 615 -7.73 8.22 24.97
C LYS A 615 -7.81 7.77 23.50
N TYR A 616 -7.38 6.54 23.20
CA TYR A 616 -7.48 5.99 21.84
C TYR A 616 -8.95 5.87 21.38
N LEU A 617 -9.84 5.39 22.27
CA LEU A 617 -11.27 5.19 21.98
C LEU A 617 -12.07 6.51 21.88
N GLU A 618 -11.55 7.63 22.39
CA GLU A 618 -12.13 8.97 22.12
C GLU A 618 -12.10 9.29 20.63
N ASN A 619 -11.06 8.87 19.91
CA ASN A 619 -10.88 9.11 18.47
C ASN A 619 -11.33 7.93 17.59
N ASN A 620 -11.44 6.73 18.16
CA ASN A 620 -11.80 5.49 17.45
C ASN A 620 -12.95 4.76 18.17
N PRO A 621 -14.13 5.39 18.34
CA PRO A 621 -15.22 4.87 19.17
C PRO A 621 -15.83 3.55 18.68
N GLU A 622 -15.60 3.19 17.42
CA GLU A 622 -16.07 1.98 16.74
C GLU A 622 -15.13 0.78 16.87
N ASP A 623 -13.92 0.94 17.44
CA ASP A 623 -12.99 -0.18 17.65
C ASP A 623 -13.48 -1.09 18.78
N GLY A 624 -14.28 -2.09 18.39
CA GLY A 624 -14.85 -3.08 19.29
C GLY A 624 -13.80 -3.95 20.00
N ASN A 625 -12.66 -4.24 19.35
CA ASN A 625 -11.61 -5.08 19.94
C ASN A 625 -10.88 -4.34 21.07
N THR A 626 -10.57 -3.07 20.86
CA THR A 626 -9.96 -2.24 21.90
C THR A 626 -10.96 -1.93 23.02
N THR A 627 -12.23 -1.69 22.67
CA THR A 627 -13.32 -1.54 23.65
C THR A 627 -13.44 -2.79 24.54
N TYR A 628 -13.36 -3.99 23.94
CA TYR A 628 -13.36 -5.25 24.67
C TYR A 628 -12.13 -5.39 25.58
N SER A 629 -10.94 -5.10 25.05
CA SER A 629 -9.67 -5.20 25.80
C SER A 629 -9.66 -4.26 27.02
N LEU A 630 -10.17 -3.03 26.87
CA LEU A 630 -10.36 -2.11 27.99
C LEU A 630 -11.37 -2.65 29.01
N GLY A 631 -12.50 -3.19 28.56
CA GLY A 631 -13.49 -3.79 29.46
C GLY A 631 -12.94 -4.96 30.29
N LEU A 632 -12.08 -5.81 29.70
CA LEU A 632 -11.37 -6.86 30.43
C LEU A 632 -10.38 -6.28 31.44
N LEU A 633 -9.57 -5.32 31.01
CA LEU A 633 -8.57 -4.71 31.88
C LEU A 633 -9.20 -4.03 33.10
N LEU A 634 -10.33 -3.33 32.92
CA LEU A 634 -11.09 -2.73 34.02
C LEU A 634 -11.63 -3.80 34.99
N ALA A 635 -12.09 -4.94 34.47
CA ALA A 635 -12.53 -6.05 35.32
C ALA A 635 -11.36 -6.65 36.13
N GLU A 636 -10.15 -6.69 35.54
CA GLU A 636 -8.94 -7.13 36.24
C GLU A 636 -8.43 -6.12 37.28
N THR A 637 -8.64 -4.82 37.09
CA THR A 637 -8.30 -3.78 38.07
C THR A 637 -9.36 -3.58 39.15
N GLY A 638 -10.51 -4.24 39.02
CA GLY A 638 -11.60 -4.21 40.01
C GLY A 638 -12.70 -3.17 39.72
N ASP A 639 -12.59 -2.43 38.62
CA ASP A 639 -13.56 -1.43 38.18
C ASP A 639 -14.76 -2.08 37.44
N TYR A 640 -15.43 -3.01 38.11
CA TYR A 640 -16.45 -3.87 37.52
C TYR A 640 -17.63 -3.10 36.92
N GLU A 641 -18.05 -1.99 37.51
CA GLU A 641 -19.11 -1.13 36.97
C GLU A 641 -18.73 -0.58 35.60
N GLU A 642 -17.54 0.01 35.47
CA GLU A 642 -17.06 0.57 34.20
C GLU A 642 -16.74 -0.54 33.19
N ALA A 643 -16.18 -1.67 33.66
CA ALA A 643 -15.99 -2.87 32.85
C ALA A 643 -17.28 -3.31 32.15
N THR A 644 -18.42 -3.34 32.88
CA THR A 644 -19.70 -3.70 32.25
C THR A 644 -20.14 -2.71 31.18
N LEU A 645 -19.88 -1.40 31.33
CA LEU A 645 -20.20 -0.40 30.31
C LEU A 645 -19.45 -0.68 29.00
N TYR A 646 -18.13 -0.86 29.07
CA TYR A 646 -17.31 -1.12 27.88
C TYR A 646 -17.59 -2.49 27.27
N LEU A 647 -17.79 -3.53 28.07
CA LEU A 647 -18.13 -4.86 27.55
C LEU A 647 -19.51 -4.90 26.87
N GLU A 648 -20.50 -4.15 27.38
CA GLU A 648 -21.80 -3.98 26.71
C GLU A 648 -21.64 -3.28 25.36
N LYS A 649 -20.84 -2.20 25.29
CA LYS A 649 -20.51 -1.51 24.04
C LYS A 649 -19.78 -2.42 23.05
N ALA A 650 -18.79 -3.19 23.52
CA ALA A 650 -18.04 -4.12 22.68
C ALA A 650 -18.93 -5.20 22.05
N LYS A 651 -19.92 -5.70 22.82
CA LYS A 651 -20.91 -6.69 22.36
C LYS A 651 -21.78 -6.18 21.21
N GLU A 652 -22.02 -4.86 21.11
CA GLU A 652 -22.77 -4.24 20.02
C GLU A 652 -21.95 -4.15 18.72
N ASN A 653 -20.62 -4.06 18.83
CA ASN A 653 -19.72 -3.82 17.70
C ASN A 653 -19.01 -5.08 17.16
N LEU A 654 -19.09 -6.21 17.85
CA LEU A 654 -18.36 -7.44 17.50
C LEU A 654 -19.30 -8.61 17.11
N ILE A 655 -18.94 -9.30 16.02
CA ILE A 655 -19.75 -10.37 15.38
C ILE A 655 -19.75 -11.67 16.20
N ASP A 656 -18.63 -12.03 16.84
CA ASP A 656 -18.54 -13.16 17.77
C ASP A 656 -18.41 -12.63 19.21
N ASN A 657 -19.53 -12.67 19.93
CA ASN A 657 -19.64 -12.07 21.25
C ASN A 657 -19.83 -13.10 22.39
N ASN A 658 -19.71 -14.40 22.13
CA ASN A 658 -19.93 -15.41 23.17
C ASN A 658 -19.00 -15.22 24.37
N ARG A 659 -17.71 -14.95 24.13
CA ARG A 659 -16.75 -14.62 25.20
C ARG A 659 -17.11 -13.33 25.94
N ILE A 660 -17.55 -12.31 25.21
CA ILE A 660 -17.98 -11.02 25.80
C ILE A 660 -19.21 -11.24 26.69
N ILE A 661 -20.19 -12.00 26.21
CA ILE A 661 -21.41 -12.35 26.95
C ILE A 661 -21.06 -13.17 28.20
N LEU A 662 -20.14 -14.12 28.11
CA LEU A 662 -19.69 -14.91 29.25
C LEU A 662 -19.03 -14.03 30.32
N ASN A 663 -18.16 -13.11 29.91
CA ASN A 663 -17.51 -12.18 30.82
C ASN A 663 -18.52 -11.22 31.46
N LEU A 664 -19.47 -10.69 30.69
CA LEU A 664 -20.59 -9.89 31.22
C LEU A 664 -21.41 -10.68 32.24
N ALA A 665 -21.77 -11.94 31.94
CA ALA A 665 -22.55 -12.79 32.83
C ALA A 665 -21.84 -13.00 34.17
N LYS A 666 -20.54 -13.33 34.13
CA LYS A 666 -19.68 -13.51 35.31
C LYS A 666 -19.56 -12.23 36.13
N ILE A 667 -19.30 -11.09 35.49
CA ILE A 667 -19.18 -9.79 36.18
C ILE A 667 -20.53 -9.38 36.79
N TYR A 668 -21.65 -9.55 36.08
CA TYR A 668 -22.96 -9.27 36.65
C TYR A 668 -23.31 -10.18 37.83
N ALA A 669 -22.87 -11.44 37.82
CA ALA A 669 -23.03 -12.34 38.96
C ALA A 669 -22.21 -11.85 40.17
N TYR A 670 -20.96 -11.46 39.93
CA TYR A 670 -20.10 -10.87 40.97
C TYR A 670 -20.70 -9.59 41.57
N LEU A 671 -21.22 -8.70 40.73
CA LEU A 671 -21.94 -7.47 41.12
C LEU A 671 -23.32 -7.73 41.75
N LYS A 672 -23.72 -8.98 41.96
CA LYS A 672 -25.04 -9.39 42.48
C LYS A 672 -26.23 -8.87 41.65
N LYS A 673 -26.00 -8.53 40.38
CA LYS A 673 -27.04 -8.14 39.40
C LYS A 673 -27.65 -9.40 38.76
N GLU A 674 -28.26 -10.25 39.59
CA GLU A 674 -28.65 -11.62 39.24
C GLU A 674 -29.52 -11.74 37.99
N GLN A 675 -30.47 -10.81 37.79
CA GLN A 675 -31.36 -10.84 36.63
C GLN A 675 -30.60 -10.68 35.31
N LYS A 676 -29.58 -9.79 35.30
CA LYS A 676 -28.73 -9.58 34.13
C LYS A 676 -27.78 -10.76 33.90
N ALA A 677 -27.19 -11.28 34.97
CA ALA A 677 -26.33 -12.46 34.90
C ALA A 677 -27.10 -13.68 34.32
N GLU A 678 -28.28 -13.98 34.88
CA GLU A 678 -29.14 -15.07 34.41
C GLU A 678 -29.54 -14.90 32.94
N LYS A 679 -29.88 -13.67 32.52
CA LYS A 679 -30.19 -13.36 31.12
C LYS A 679 -29.05 -13.74 30.19
N TYR A 680 -27.80 -13.35 30.51
CA TYR A 680 -26.66 -13.60 29.64
C TYR A 680 -26.21 -15.06 29.62
N PHE A 681 -26.20 -15.75 30.76
CA PHE A 681 -25.95 -17.19 30.77
C PHE A 681 -26.99 -17.98 29.95
N LYS A 682 -28.27 -17.59 30.00
CA LYS A 682 -29.32 -18.18 29.16
C LYS A 682 -29.12 -17.90 27.68
N ILE A 683 -28.65 -16.72 27.29
CA ILE A 683 -28.34 -16.39 25.89
C ILE A 683 -27.25 -17.33 25.36
N LEU A 684 -26.18 -17.56 26.13
CA LEU A 684 -25.09 -18.47 25.74
C LEU A 684 -25.59 -19.89 25.49
N VAL A 685 -26.35 -20.44 26.43
CA VAL A 685 -26.93 -21.79 26.34
C VAL A 685 -27.90 -21.91 25.16
N LYS A 686 -28.73 -20.87 24.93
CA LYS A 686 -29.72 -20.87 23.84
C LYS A 686 -29.04 -20.83 22.47
N ASN A 687 -28.04 -19.97 22.30
CA ASN A 687 -27.38 -19.75 21.02
C ASN A 687 -26.35 -20.84 20.69
N ASN A 688 -25.83 -21.53 21.70
CA ASN A 688 -24.80 -22.56 21.55
C ASN A 688 -25.24 -23.86 22.25
N PRO A 689 -26.29 -24.53 21.72
CA PRO A 689 -26.95 -25.64 22.41
C PRO A 689 -26.09 -26.90 22.57
N ASN A 690 -24.90 -26.93 21.94
CA ASN A 690 -23.95 -28.04 21.93
C ASN A 690 -22.65 -27.72 22.70
N GLU A 691 -22.57 -26.56 23.36
CA GLU A 691 -21.38 -26.15 24.11
C GLU A 691 -21.59 -26.40 25.61
N LEU A 692 -20.97 -27.47 26.12
CA LEU A 692 -21.10 -27.90 27.52
C LEU A 692 -20.67 -26.79 28.51
N GLU A 693 -19.64 -26.02 28.18
CA GLU A 693 -19.09 -24.96 29.03
C GLU A 693 -20.17 -23.98 29.50
N TYR A 694 -21.09 -23.58 28.62
CA TYR A 694 -22.12 -22.60 28.97
C TYR A 694 -23.23 -23.17 29.85
N TYR A 695 -23.51 -24.47 29.73
CA TYR A 695 -24.43 -25.16 30.64
C TYR A 695 -23.83 -25.26 32.04
N ILE A 696 -22.55 -25.60 32.14
CA ILE A 696 -21.81 -25.64 33.41
C ILE A 696 -21.82 -24.25 34.05
N ALA A 697 -21.47 -23.21 33.30
CA ALA A 697 -21.45 -21.85 33.83
C ALA A 697 -22.83 -21.38 34.34
N LEU A 698 -23.92 -21.72 33.65
CA LEU A 698 -25.28 -21.41 34.11
C LEU A 698 -25.69 -22.24 35.34
N PHE A 699 -25.28 -23.51 35.40
CA PHE A 699 -25.49 -24.38 36.57
C PHE A 699 -24.79 -23.82 37.80
N GLU A 700 -23.48 -23.53 37.69
CA GLU A 700 -22.67 -22.94 38.75
C GLU A 700 -23.26 -21.63 39.25
N PHE A 701 -23.71 -20.75 38.34
CA PHE A 701 -24.40 -19.52 38.72
C PHE A 701 -25.66 -19.77 39.57
N TYR A 702 -26.48 -20.76 39.22
CA TYR A 702 -27.67 -21.10 40.02
C TYR A 702 -27.32 -21.72 41.37
N ILE A 703 -26.25 -22.51 41.46
CA ILE A 703 -25.75 -23.00 42.75
C ILE A 703 -25.29 -21.82 43.62
N GLN A 704 -24.46 -20.92 43.06
CA GLN A 704 -23.92 -19.76 43.78
C GLN A 704 -25.01 -18.79 44.26
N THR A 705 -26.13 -18.70 43.54
CA THR A 705 -27.27 -17.83 43.88
C THR A 705 -28.41 -18.57 44.61
N ASN A 706 -28.19 -19.79 45.10
CA ASN A 706 -29.16 -20.61 45.84
C ASN A 706 -30.49 -20.88 45.07
N LYS A 707 -30.43 -20.94 43.74
CA LYS A 707 -31.58 -21.24 42.85
C LYS A 707 -31.66 -22.73 42.56
N THR A 708 -31.73 -23.56 43.60
CA THR A 708 -31.62 -25.03 43.54
C THR A 708 -32.55 -25.66 42.50
N ASN A 709 -33.82 -25.26 42.44
CA ASN A 709 -34.77 -25.79 41.46
C ASN A 709 -34.33 -25.53 40.01
N LYS A 710 -33.80 -24.33 39.71
CA LYS A 710 -33.28 -24.01 38.39
C LYS A 710 -31.97 -24.75 38.11
N ALA A 711 -31.10 -24.90 39.11
CA ALA A 711 -29.87 -25.68 39.00
C ALA A 711 -30.17 -27.15 38.62
N LYS A 712 -31.16 -27.79 39.27
CA LYS A 712 -31.59 -29.17 38.94
C LYS A 712 -32.05 -29.30 37.48
N VAL A 713 -32.80 -28.32 36.97
CA VAL A 713 -33.25 -28.31 35.56
C VAL A 713 -32.07 -28.24 34.59
N ILE A 714 -31.06 -27.42 34.89
CA ILE A 714 -29.86 -27.32 34.04
C ILE A 714 -29.00 -28.58 34.16
N ALA A 715 -28.83 -29.14 35.37
CA ALA A 715 -28.12 -30.41 35.58
C ALA A 715 -28.74 -31.55 34.77
N GLN A 716 -30.08 -31.65 34.75
CA GLN A 716 -30.80 -32.61 33.93
C GLN A 716 -30.50 -32.39 32.43
N SER A 717 -30.50 -31.12 31.99
CA SER A 717 -30.17 -30.77 30.60
C SER A 717 -28.74 -31.16 30.22
N ILE A 718 -27.77 -31.01 31.13
CA ILE A 718 -26.37 -31.43 30.94
C ILE A 718 -26.29 -32.94 30.71
N ILE A 719 -26.89 -33.72 31.60
CA ILE A 719 -26.85 -35.20 31.54
C ILE A 719 -27.51 -35.72 30.25
N THR A 720 -28.62 -35.12 29.84
CA THR A 720 -29.35 -35.52 28.63
C THR A 720 -28.60 -35.16 27.35
N LYS A 721 -27.98 -33.97 27.28
CA LYS A 721 -27.31 -33.50 26.06
C LYS A 721 -25.86 -33.95 25.92
N PHE A 722 -25.16 -34.16 27.04
CA PHE A 722 -23.73 -34.49 27.07
C PHE A 722 -23.53 -35.83 27.80
N PRO A 723 -23.87 -36.96 27.15
CA PRO A 723 -23.90 -38.27 27.80
C PRO A 723 -22.53 -38.74 28.31
N ASN A 724 -21.44 -38.21 27.75
CA ASN A 724 -20.05 -38.53 28.08
C ASN A 724 -19.43 -37.52 29.08
N PHE A 725 -20.22 -36.70 29.75
CA PHE A 725 -19.73 -35.77 30.76
C PHE A 725 -19.10 -36.51 31.95
N GLN A 726 -17.84 -36.19 32.28
CA GLN A 726 -17.05 -36.94 33.27
C GLN A 726 -17.67 -36.93 34.67
N GLU A 727 -18.33 -35.85 35.09
CA GLU A 727 -18.89 -35.71 36.43
C GLU A 727 -20.40 -36.02 36.50
N ARG A 728 -20.92 -36.77 35.52
CA ARG A 728 -22.35 -37.12 35.41
C ARG A 728 -22.97 -37.64 36.72
N LYS A 729 -22.30 -38.56 37.42
CA LYS A 729 -22.79 -39.13 38.69
C LYS A 729 -22.98 -38.06 39.77
N ALA A 730 -22.15 -37.01 39.79
CA ALA A 730 -22.27 -35.92 40.75
C ALA A 730 -23.54 -35.10 40.49
N LEU A 731 -23.86 -34.83 39.23
CA LEU A 731 -25.10 -34.16 38.84
C LEU A 731 -26.34 -35.03 39.11
N GLU A 732 -26.28 -36.34 38.86
CA GLU A 732 -27.37 -37.28 39.19
C GLU A 732 -27.67 -37.29 40.69
N ASN A 733 -26.62 -37.32 41.53
CA ASN A 733 -26.77 -37.21 42.98
C ASN A 733 -27.36 -35.85 43.40
N PHE A 734 -26.90 -34.75 42.81
CA PHE A 734 -27.43 -33.42 43.10
C PHE A 734 -28.91 -33.26 42.74
N ILE A 735 -29.37 -33.86 41.64
CA ILE A 735 -30.78 -33.84 41.22
C ILE A 735 -31.66 -34.58 42.23
N ASN A 736 -31.18 -35.72 42.74
CA ASN A 736 -31.92 -36.62 43.63
C ASN A 736 -31.88 -36.21 45.11
N GLN A 737 -31.03 -35.25 45.50
CA GLN A 737 -31.03 -34.69 46.86
C GLN A 737 -32.31 -33.89 47.12
N SER A 738 -33.01 -34.20 48.21
CA SER A 738 -34.33 -33.66 48.58
C SER A 738 -34.30 -32.15 48.83
#